data_AF-A0AAX2AEB6-F1
#
_entry.id   AF-A0AAX2AEB6-F1
#
_cell.length_a   1.000
_cell.length_b   1.000
_cell.length_c   1.000
_cell.angle_alpha   90.00
_cell.angle_beta   90.00
_cell.angle_gamma   90.00
#
_symmetry.space_group_name_H-M   'P 1'
#
loop_
_entity.id
_entity.type
_entity.pdbx_description
1 polymer ?
#
loop_
_entity_poly.entity_id
_entity_poly.type
_entity_poly.pdbx_seq_one_letter_code
_entity_poly.pdbx_strand_id
1 'polypeptide(L)'
;MLKKYHSSTLSKLILLVSIFFIGIFSLIIIHLFFLDLMERLDNKTKNQKAKIQIGEYIVNDLYKIRSDFYELATTATNKKGRELIARRLEERINDIKEALHILENGGTLKRVIRLNIAGHNHTTKIINYKKDNNESFSLEAIDLRPKLEQLLQMTEHLQNLLDIASEYRNNNDHKKFTEFIRNITRYYKSTPAFFIRITENTRRLLYEGENTLATLEYTIQEEKQQYQRLEILLIIVIILLVLILAYIIGTQINKNSKDLIKLNNELQKKMLQLKIQEEATRGILDGQPNMVVVSNGTEMIDANSALIDFFDGYHSFNDFKEEHACICDFFQKMNDDDFLEDKDYDGLRWYEYIIENPNKMHKVAMKNLSGLHFFTITAKRKVLEKENFIIIISLNDITNEISVQKELEQLNDNLENIIDYKTKELQELNENLEKKVQKEVEKNRQKDKRMIQQSRFAALGEMIGNIAHQWRQPLSAISSTASSMQLQLQLKLTNEEEIEKSYKTIISYVEFLTHTIEDFRNFFKEDKQKVEYEILEVLKKTLNITDAAYKDRNIQVILNKKQEYFKSFGFPNELSQVFLNILNNAKDAITNNKINYPIVQINIYEEENLNIIEILDNAGGINQEIIDKIFDPYFTTKHQSQGTGIGLYMSKEIIEKHMNGILKVENRTLIEKDNKQQGACFIISLPKI
;
A
#
# COMPACT_ATOMS: atom_id res chain seq x y z
N MET A 1 56.71 -20.13 41.32
CA MET A 1 56.38 -18.98 40.42
C MET A 1 55.32 -19.35 39.39
N LEU A 2 55.45 -20.46 38.65
CA LEU A 2 54.48 -20.94 37.64
C LEU A 2 53.01 -21.07 38.13
N LYS A 3 52.76 -21.65 39.32
CA LYS A 3 51.39 -21.75 39.89
C LYS A 3 50.71 -20.40 40.16
N LYS A 4 51.48 -19.37 40.54
CA LYS A 4 50.96 -18.02 40.85
C LYS A 4 50.61 -17.25 39.55
N TYR A 5 51.35 -17.51 38.47
CA TYR A 5 51.07 -16.98 37.14
C TYR A 5 49.83 -17.62 36.51
N HIS A 6 49.65 -18.94 36.64
CA HIS A 6 48.52 -19.66 36.06
C HIS A 6 47.16 -19.27 36.68
N SER A 7 47.13 -19.01 38.00
CA SER A 7 45.95 -18.51 38.71
C SER A 7 45.55 -17.08 38.25
N SER A 8 46.52 -16.21 37.96
CA SER A 8 46.27 -14.84 37.51
C SER A 8 45.72 -14.76 36.08
N THR A 9 46.20 -15.62 35.17
CA THR A 9 45.69 -15.69 33.79
C THR A 9 44.26 -16.25 33.75
N LEU A 10 43.95 -17.27 34.55
CA LEU A 10 42.61 -17.85 34.61
C LEU A 10 41.56 -16.85 35.14
N SER A 11 41.90 -16.10 36.19
CA SER A 11 41.00 -15.06 36.74
C SER A 11 40.69 -13.95 35.73
N LYS A 12 41.67 -13.53 34.92
CA LYS A 12 41.47 -12.55 33.85
C LYS A 12 40.63 -13.08 32.69
N LEU A 13 40.75 -14.38 32.38
CA LEU A 13 39.92 -15.04 31.38
C LEU A 13 38.45 -15.09 31.83
N ILE A 14 38.19 -15.41 33.10
CA ILE A 14 36.85 -15.40 33.69
C ILE A 14 36.26 -13.98 33.64
N LEU A 15 37.04 -12.96 33.99
CA LEU A 15 36.61 -11.55 33.92
C LEU A 15 36.20 -11.13 32.49
N LEU A 16 36.97 -11.56 31.48
CA LEU A 16 36.66 -11.29 30.08
C LEU A 16 35.30 -11.90 29.67
N VAL A 17 35.06 -13.15 30.06
CA VAL A 17 33.80 -13.85 29.80
C VAL A 17 32.64 -13.16 30.53
N SER A 18 32.83 -12.74 31.79
CA SER A 18 31.80 -12.00 32.53
C SER A 18 31.45 -10.66 31.89
N ILE A 19 32.42 -9.89 31.40
CA ILE A 19 32.19 -8.61 30.71
C ILE A 19 31.40 -8.82 29.42
N PHE A 20 31.69 -9.89 28.67
CA PHE A 20 30.95 -10.25 27.47
C PHE A 20 29.47 -10.54 27.77
N PHE A 21 29.18 -11.34 28.79
CA PHE A 21 27.80 -11.62 29.21
C PHE A 21 27.05 -10.37 29.72
N ILE A 22 27.73 -9.48 30.46
CA ILE A 22 27.15 -8.21 30.89
C ILE A 22 26.82 -7.32 29.68
N GLY A 23 27.68 -7.30 28.66
CA GLY A 23 27.44 -6.60 27.40
C GLY A 23 26.18 -7.11 26.68
N ILE A 24 26.07 -8.44 26.50
CA ILE A 24 24.89 -9.06 25.89
C ILE A 24 23.62 -8.73 26.67
N PHE A 25 23.65 -8.86 28.00
CA PHE A 25 22.49 -8.58 28.84
C PHE A 25 22.05 -7.10 28.75
N SER A 26 23.01 -6.18 28.71
CA SER A 26 22.75 -4.74 28.55
C SER A 26 22.10 -4.42 27.19
N LEU A 27 22.55 -5.08 26.12
CA LEU A 27 21.97 -4.95 24.78
C LEU A 27 20.50 -5.43 24.76
N ILE A 28 20.21 -6.57 25.39
CA ILE A 28 18.83 -7.10 25.48
C ILE A 28 17.92 -6.12 26.23
N ILE A 29 18.37 -5.56 27.36
CA ILE A 29 17.58 -4.60 28.14
C ILE A 29 17.26 -3.35 27.31
N ILE A 30 18.26 -2.80 26.61
CA ILE A 30 18.07 -1.60 25.79
C ILE A 30 17.10 -1.88 24.66
N HIS A 31 17.24 -3.02 23.98
CA HIS A 31 16.34 -3.41 22.91
C HIS A 31 14.90 -3.53 23.41
N LEU A 32 14.67 -4.22 24.53
CA LEU A 32 13.34 -4.34 25.14
C LEU A 32 12.75 -2.98 25.54
N PHE A 33 13.58 -2.06 26.06
CA PHE A 33 13.16 -0.71 26.41
C PHE A 33 12.69 0.10 25.18
N PHE A 34 13.44 0.07 24.09
CA PHE A 34 13.03 0.74 22.85
C PHE A 34 11.81 0.09 22.20
N LEU A 35 11.65 -1.22 22.34
CA LEU A 35 10.47 -1.96 21.88
C LEU A 35 9.20 -1.50 22.62
N ASP A 36 9.26 -1.31 23.95
CA ASP A 36 8.15 -0.74 24.75
C ASP A 36 7.84 0.71 24.32
N LEU A 37 8.85 1.55 24.08
CA LEU A 37 8.65 2.92 23.59
C LEU A 37 7.95 2.95 22.22
N MET A 38 8.37 2.09 21.28
CA MET A 38 7.73 1.99 19.96
C MET A 38 6.29 1.51 20.08
N GLU A 39 6.01 0.55 20.96
CA GLU A 39 4.65 0.06 21.19
C GLU A 39 3.73 1.14 21.77
N ARG A 40 4.23 1.96 22.71
CA ARG A 40 3.49 3.12 23.22
C ARG A 40 3.13 4.12 22.14
N LEU A 41 4.03 4.37 21.18
CA LEU A 41 3.77 5.23 20.04
C LEU A 41 2.67 4.65 19.13
N ASP A 42 2.75 3.36 18.80
CA ASP A 42 1.70 2.71 17.99
C ASP A 42 0.33 2.72 18.66
N ASN A 43 0.30 2.61 19.99
CA ASN A 43 -0.93 2.70 20.76
C ASN A 43 -1.58 4.08 20.68
N LYS A 44 -0.81 5.18 20.60
CA LYS A 44 -1.37 6.53 20.35
C LYS A 44 -2.06 6.61 18.98
N THR A 45 -1.39 6.11 17.93
CA THR A 45 -1.97 6.08 16.57
C THR A 45 -3.22 5.21 16.50
N LYS A 46 -3.20 4.03 17.13
CA LYS A 46 -4.38 3.14 17.22
C LYS A 46 -5.55 3.83 17.94
N ASN A 47 -5.26 4.56 19.01
CA ASN A 47 -6.27 5.27 19.78
C ASN A 47 -6.93 6.41 18.99
N GLN A 48 -6.15 7.21 18.25
CA GLN A 48 -6.70 8.23 17.35
C GLN A 48 -7.50 7.63 16.19
N LYS A 49 -7.03 6.52 15.61
CA LYS A 49 -7.81 5.77 14.60
C LYS A 49 -9.13 5.26 15.16
N ALA A 50 -9.15 4.80 16.41
CA ALA A 50 -10.39 4.40 17.09
C ALA A 50 -11.36 5.58 17.24
N LYS A 51 -10.86 6.76 17.63
CA LYS A 51 -11.63 8.01 17.74
C LYS A 51 -12.32 8.38 16.40
N ILE A 52 -11.56 8.38 15.31
CA ILE A 52 -12.07 8.66 13.95
C ILE A 52 -13.12 7.64 13.53
N GLN A 53 -12.87 6.35 13.74
CA GLN A 53 -13.83 5.30 13.38
C GLN A 53 -15.15 5.46 14.14
N ILE A 54 -15.12 5.84 15.43
CA ILE A 54 -16.33 6.13 16.19
C ILE A 54 -17.06 7.35 15.58
N GLY A 55 -16.32 8.40 15.21
CA GLY A 55 -16.86 9.56 14.48
C GLY A 55 -17.54 9.19 13.16
N GLU A 56 -16.96 8.28 12.36
CA GLU A 56 -17.53 7.81 11.10
C GLU A 56 -18.88 7.11 11.31
N TYR A 57 -19.00 6.33 12.39
CA TYR A 57 -20.27 5.70 12.75
C TYR A 57 -21.33 6.73 13.10
N ILE A 58 -20.98 7.75 13.88
CA ILE A 58 -21.91 8.83 14.24
C ILE A 58 -22.44 9.52 12.99
N VAL A 59 -21.56 9.85 12.03
CA VAL A 59 -21.97 10.46 10.75
C VAL A 59 -22.92 9.54 9.97
N ASN A 60 -22.58 8.26 9.86
CA ASN A 60 -23.41 7.30 9.12
C ASN A 60 -24.79 7.13 9.77
N ASP A 61 -24.86 7.05 11.09
CA ASP A 61 -26.11 6.91 11.81
C ASP A 61 -26.95 8.20 11.73
N LEU A 62 -26.33 9.39 11.71
CA LEU A 62 -27.03 10.66 11.44
C LEU A 62 -27.64 10.71 10.03
N TYR A 63 -26.95 10.18 9.01
CA TYR A 63 -27.53 10.09 7.67
C TYR A 63 -28.74 9.17 7.61
N LYS A 64 -28.68 8.02 8.30
CA LYS A 64 -29.80 7.08 8.37
C LYS A 64 -30.96 7.65 9.17
N ILE A 65 -30.69 8.33 10.29
CA ILE A 65 -31.70 9.07 11.06
C ILE A 65 -32.39 10.08 10.16
N ARG A 66 -31.65 10.87 9.39
CA ARG A 66 -32.25 11.84 8.46
C ARG A 66 -33.18 11.14 7.46
N SER A 67 -32.76 10.00 6.91
CA SER A 67 -33.58 9.19 6.01
C SER A 67 -34.84 8.67 6.69
N ASP A 68 -34.69 8.03 7.86
CA ASP A 68 -35.79 7.45 8.65
C ASP A 68 -36.78 8.57 9.09
N PHE A 69 -36.28 9.77 9.43
CA PHE A 69 -37.10 10.93 9.80
C PHE A 69 -37.95 11.43 8.62
N TYR A 70 -37.39 11.46 7.41
CA TYR A 70 -38.14 11.82 6.22
C TYR A 70 -39.11 10.71 5.78
N GLU A 71 -38.73 9.44 5.94
CA GLU A 71 -39.62 8.29 5.72
C GLU A 71 -40.85 8.36 6.65
N LEU A 72 -40.64 8.70 7.92
CA LEU A 72 -41.71 8.89 8.91
C LEU A 72 -42.74 9.94 8.44
N ALA A 73 -42.27 11.07 7.89
CA ALA A 73 -43.13 12.13 7.38
C ALA A 73 -43.98 11.70 6.17
N THR A 74 -43.48 10.77 5.35
CA THR A 74 -44.22 10.24 4.19
C THR A 74 -45.23 9.13 4.55
N THR A 75 -45.14 8.58 5.76
CA THR A 75 -45.95 7.42 6.20
C THR A 75 -47.22 7.86 6.93
N ALA A 76 -47.96 8.83 6.38
CA ALA A 76 -49.15 9.41 7.02
C ALA A 76 -50.30 8.40 7.26
N THR A 77 -50.30 7.27 6.54
CA THR A 77 -51.46 6.36 6.46
C THR A 77 -51.31 5.05 7.23
N ASN A 78 -50.10 4.69 7.70
CA ASN A 78 -49.83 3.40 8.35
C ASN A 78 -49.24 3.60 9.76
N LYS A 79 -50.08 3.50 10.79
CA LYS A 79 -49.67 3.69 12.20
C LYS A 79 -48.58 2.69 12.61
N LYS A 80 -48.74 1.39 12.31
CA LYS A 80 -47.73 0.36 12.60
C LYS A 80 -46.39 0.65 11.89
N GLY A 81 -46.43 1.15 10.66
CA GLY A 81 -45.25 1.58 9.92
C GLY A 81 -44.53 2.74 10.60
N ARG A 82 -45.28 3.75 11.06
CA ARG A 82 -44.73 4.89 11.80
C ARG A 82 -44.08 4.47 13.11
N GLU A 83 -44.72 3.62 13.91
CA GLU A 83 -44.18 3.12 15.18
C GLU A 83 -42.86 2.36 14.99
N LEU A 84 -42.73 1.58 13.90
CA LEU A 84 -41.48 0.88 13.58
C LEU A 84 -40.35 1.83 13.18
N ILE A 85 -40.65 2.86 12.37
CA ILE A 85 -39.66 3.87 11.95
C ILE A 85 -39.25 4.74 13.15
N ALA A 86 -40.22 5.13 13.98
CA ALA A 86 -40.02 5.85 15.24
C ALA A 86 -39.06 5.13 16.19
N ARG A 87 -39.31 3.83 16.44
CA ARG A 87 -38.45 3.02 17.29
C ARG A 87 -37.04 2.91 16.71
N ARG A 88 -36.91 2.73 15.39
CA ARG A 88 -35.61 2.68 14.71
C ARG A 88 -34.84 4.00 14.85
N LEU A 89 -35.52 5.15 14.74
CA LEU A 89 -34.92 6.47 14.97
C LEU A 89 -34.38 6.59 16.39
N GLU A 90 -35.18 6.20 17.38
CA GLU A 90 -34.80 6.25 18.79
C GLU A 90 -33.60 5.34 19.10
N GLU A 91 -33.61 4.10 18.58
CA GLU A 91 -32.48 3.16 18.66
C GLU A 91 -31.20 3.79 18.10
N ARG A 92 -31.25 4.41 16.91
CA ARG A 92 -30.09 5.07 16.29
C ARG A 92 -29.60 6.29 17.06
N ILE A 93 -30.50 7.07 17.66
CA ILE A 93 -30.12 8.22 18.47
C ILE A 93 -29.40 7.75 19.74
N ASN A 94 -29.89 6.67 20.37
CA ASN A 94 -29.24 6.07 21.52
C ASN A 94 -27.88 5.46 21.16
N ASP A 95 -27.77 4.82 19.99
CA ASP A 95 -26.52 4.33 19.43
C ASP A 95 -25.47 5.45 19.27
N ILE A 96 -25.89 6.65 18.85
CA ILE A 96 -24.99 7.81 18.76
C ILE A 96 -24.63 8.33 20.16
N LYS A 97 -25.58 8.38 21.10
CA LYS A 97 -25.33 8.80 22.49
C LYS A 97 -24.31 7.89 23.17
N GLU A 98 -24.39 6.58 22.96
CA GLU A 98 -23.42 5.60 23.45
C GLU A 98 -22.03 5.83 22.83
N ALA A 99 -21.97 6.01 21.50
CA ALA A 99 -20.73 6.31 20.81
C ALA A 99 -20.07 7.61 21.32
N LEU A 100 -20.86 8.66 21.56
CA LEU A 100 -20.39 9.87 22.20
C LEU A 100 -19.88 9.59 23.62
N HIS A 101 -20.64 8.89 24.46
CA HIS A 101 -20.22 8.52 25.81
C HIS A 101 -18.88 7.77 25.86
N ILE A 102 -18.61 6.91 24.88
CA ILE A 102 -17.33 6.21 24.76
C ILE A 102 -16.21 7.18 24.40
N LEU A 103 -16.44 8.14 23.48
CA LEU A 103 -15.48 9.21 23.20
C LEU A 103 -15.20 10.08 24.44
N GLU A 104 -16.20 10.24 25.32
CA GLU A 104 -16.11 11.05 26.55
C GLU A 104 -15.28 10.41 27.66
N ASN A 105 -15.50 9.12 27.89
CA ASN A 105 -15.05 8.42 29.09
C ASN A 105 -14.07 7.28 28.79
N GLY A 106 -13.85 6.98 27.51
CA GLY A 106 -13.19 5.74 27.11
C GLY A 106 -14.14 4.54 27.21
N GLY A 107 -13.76 3.44 26.58
CA GLY A 107 -14.54 2.20 26.60
C GLY A 107 -14.45 1.43 25.30
N THR A 108 -15.42 0.54 25.11
CA THR A 108 -15.47 -0.38 23.97
C THR A 108 -16.80 -0.20 23.23
N LEU A 109 -16.73 0.26 21.98
CA LEU A 109 -17.89 0.32 21.10
C LEU A 109 -18.04 -1.00 20.35
N LYS A 110 -19.21 -1.65 20.46
CA LYS A 110 -19.54 -2.86 19.70
C LYS A 110 -20.58 -2.54 18.64
N ARG A 111 -20.26 -2.81 17.36
CA ARG A 111 -21.18 -2.59 16.24
C ARG A 111 -21.45 -3.88 15.49
N VAL A 112 -22.72 -4.26 15.43
CA VAL A 112 -23.19 -5.41 14.65
C VAL A 112 -23.42 -4.98 13.21
N ILE A 113 -22.57 -5.45 12.31
CA ILE A 113 -22.66 -5.25 10.86
C ILE A 113 -23.35 -6.47 10.28
N ARG A 114 -24.57 -6.32 9.75
CA ARG A 114 -25.25 -7.42 9.06
C ARG A 114 -24.53 -7.72 7.74
N LEU A 115 -24.15 -8.97 7.54
CA LEU A 115 -23.47 -9.43 6.34
C LEU A 115 -24.50 -10.10 5.44
N ASN A 116 -24.50 -9.76 4.15
CA ASN A 116 -25.36 -10.41 3.17
C ASN A 116 -24.64 -11.62 2.55
N ILE A 117 -24.20 -12.55 3.39
CA ILE A 117 -23.41 -13.74 3.02
C ILE A 117 -24.16 -14.97 3.52
N ALA A 118 -24.36 -15.97 2.66
CA ALA A 118 -25.02 -17.22 3.02
C ALA A 118 -24.30 -17.89 4.21
N GLY A 119 -25.03 -18.10 5.32
CA GLY A 119 -24.51 -18.73 6.54
C GLY A 119 -23.92 -17.77 7.58
N HIS A 120 -23.69 -16.49 7.26
CA HIS A 120 -23.19 -15.48 8.20
C HIS A 120 -24.08 -14.24 8.20
N ASN A 121 -24.97 -14.13 9.18
CA ASN A 121 -25.97 -13.06 9.22
C ASN A 121 -25.42 -11.72 9.76
N HIS A 122 -24.29 -11.74 10.48
CA HIS A 122 -23.65 -10.53 11.02
C HIS A 122 -22.18 -10.76 11.41
N THR A 123 -21.40 -9.68 11.44
CA THR A 123 -20.10 -9.57 12.10
C THR A 123 -20.14 -8.45 13.15
N THR A 124 -19.44 -8.61 14.26
CA THR A 124 -19.37 -7.58 15.30
C THR A 124 -18.01 -6.92 15.25
N LYS A 125 -17.98 -5.63 14.91
CA LYS A 125 -16.76 -4.82 15.00
C LYS A 125 -16.65 -4.24 16.40
N ILE A 126 -15.51 -4.49 17.04
CA ILE A 126 -15.19 -4.02 18.39
C ILE A 126 -14.13 -2.93 18.26
N ILE A 127 -14.40 -1.75 18.81
CA ILE A 127 -13.47 -0.62 18.83
C ILE A 127 -13.18 -0.28 20.28
N ASN A 128 -11.91 -0.38 20.65
CA ASN A 128 -11.44 0.03 21.96
C ASN A 128 -10.86 1.43 21.86
N TYR A 129 -11.40 2.35 22.65
CA TYR A 129 -10.94 3.73 22.73
C TYR A 129 -10.57 4.04 24.18
N LYS A 130 -9.39 4.60 24.38
CA LYS A 130 -8.88 5.02 25.68
C LYS A 130 -8.82 6.55 25.70
N LYS A 131 -9.46 7.16 26.69
CA LYS A 131 -9.41 8.60 26.86
C LYS A 131 -7.99 9.07 27.16
N ASP A 132 -7.55 10.13 26.50
CA ASP A 132 -6.34 10.87 26.89
C ASP A 132 -6.73 11.95 27.92
N ASN A 133 -6.02 12.01 29.05
CA ASN A 133 -6.35 12.93 30.15
C ASN A 133 -6.01 14.39 29.82
N ASN A 134 -5.17 14.63 28.81
CA ASN A 134 -4.74 15.97 28.40
C ASN A 134 -5.55 16.53 27.21
N GLU A 135 -6.40 15.74 26.56
CA GLU A 135 -7.32 16.26 25.54
C GLU A 135 -8.56 16.84 26.23
N SER A 136 -8.68 18.17 26.20
CA SER A 136 -9.99 18.81 26.37
C SER A 136 -10.92 18.22 25.33
N PHE A 137 -12.14 17.87 25.74
CA PHE A 137 -13.20 17.51 24.81
C PHE A 137 -13.22 18.47 23.62
N SER A 138 -13.34 17.90 22.41
CA SER A 138 -13.75 18.67 21.24
C SER A 138 -15.10 19.32 21.60
N LEU A 139 -15.17 20.66 21.62
CA LEU A 139 -16.40 21.44 21.85
C LEU A 139 -17.62 20.89 21.07
N GLU A 140 -17.34 20.20 19.97
CA GLU A 140 -18.23 19.58 19.01
C GLU A 140 -19.02 18.39 19.58
N ALA A 141 -18.43 17.56 20.45
CA ALA A 141 -19.13 16.44 21.11
C ALA A 141 -20.12 16.97 22.17
N ILE A 142 -19.75 18.05 22.84
CA ILE A 142 -20.60 18.80 23.78
C ILE A 142 -21.76 19.46 23.01
N ASP A 143 -21.52 19.98 21.81
CA ASP A 143 -22.56 20.61 20.96
C ASP A 143 -23.50 19.58 20.27
N LEU A 144 -23.09 18.31 20.15
CA LEU A 144 -23.90 17.25 19.54
C LEU A 144 -25.00 16.72 20.45
N ARG A 145 -24.76 16.59 21.76
CA ARG A 145 -25.75 16.10 22.74
C ARG A 145 -27.07 16.88 22.75
N PRO A 146 -27.08 18.22 22.94
CA PRO A 146 -28.32 18.98 22.96
C PRO A 146 -29.07 18.89 21.63
N LYS A 147 -28.34 18.74 20.51
CA LYS A 147 -28.95 18.54 19.18
C LYS A 147 -29.60 17.16 19.06
N LEU A 148 -29.00 16.10 19.63
CA LEU A 148 -29.62 14.77 19.65
C LEU A 148 -30.90 14.74 20.50
N GLU A 149 -30.96 15.51 21.59
CA GLU A 149 -32.19 15.71 22.37
C GLU A 149 -33.24 16.49 21.57
N GLN A 150 -32.83 17.56 20.90
CA GLN A 150 -33.69 18.31 20.00
C GLN A 150 -34.25 17.41 18.88
N LEU A 151 -33.46 16.50 18.32
CA LEU A 151 -33.88 15.56 17.29
C LEU A 151 -34.93 14.56 17.83
N LEU A 152 -34.78 14.07 19.06
CA LEU A 152 -35.79 13.23 19.72
C LEU A 152 -37.11 13.99 19.85
N GLN A 153 -37.07 15.23 20.38
CA GLN A 153 -38.23 16.10 20.49
C GLN A 153 -38.88 16.37 19.13
N MET A 154 -38.06 16.61 18.10
CA MET A 154 -38.54 16.83 16.74
C MET A 154 -39.26 15.62 16.17
N THR A 155 -38.79 14.41 16.51
CA THR A 155 -39.35 13.13 16.07
C THR A 155 -40.67 12.84 16.78
N GLU A 156 -40.72 13.06 18.10
CA GLU A 156 -41.93 12.92 18.92
C GLU A 156 -43.00 13.93 18.47
N HIS A 157 -42.61 15.19 18.24
CA HIS A 157 -43.53 16.20 17.73
C HIS A 157 -44.12 15.81 16.37
N LEU A 158 -43.30 15.27 15.46
CA LEU A 158 -43.77 14.80 14.15
C LEU A 158 -44.76 13.63 14.28
N GLN A 159 -44.51 12.69 15.19
CA GLN A 159 -45.42 11.57 15.46
C GLN A 159 -46.76 12.06 15.98
N ASN A 160 -46.76 12.95 16.98
CA ASN A 160 -47.98 13.55 17.52
C ASN A 160 -48.80 14.24 16.42
N LEU A 161 -48.14 14.98 15.52
CA LEU A 161 -48.83 15.60 14.40
C LEU A 161 -49.41 14.55 13.43
N LEU A 162 -48.66 13.50 13.11
CA LEU A 162 -49.11 12.43 12.20
C LEU A 162 -50.26 11.61 12.79
N ASP A 163 -50.31 11.44 14.11
CA ASP A 163 -51.39 10.73 14.79
C ASP A 163 -52.68 11.55 14.83
N ILE A 164 -52.60 12.86 15.12
CA ILE A 164 -53.75 13.77 15.03
C ILE A 164 -54.29 13.81 13.59
N ALA A 165 -53.41 13.84 12.58
CA ALA A 165 -53.82 13.75 11.18
C ALA A 165 -54.52 12.42 10.88
N SER A 166 -54.05 11.31 11.44
CA SER A 166 -54.69 10.00 11.30
C SER A 166 -56.09 9.98 11.93
N GLU A 167 -56.30 10.66 13.05
CA GLU A 167 -57.61 10.77 13.72
C GLU A 167 -58.62 11.57 12.88
N TYR A 168 -58.23 12.75 12.36
CA TYR A 168 -59.11 13.54 11.49
C TYR A 168 -59.51 12.77 10.23
N ARG A 169 -58.61 11.94 9.70
CA ARG A 169 -58.92 11.06 8.57
C ARG A 169 -59.89 9.96 8.95
N ASN A 170 -59.67 9.27 10.08
CA ASN A 170 -60.56 8.19 10.53
C ASN A 170 -61.98 8.71 10.83
N ASN A 171 -62.09 9.96 11.26
CA ASN A 171 -63.36 10.64 11.50
C ASN A 171 -63.97 11.29 10.24
N ASN A 172 -63.41 11.04 9.04
CA ASN A 172 -63.82 11.63 7.75
C ASN A 172 -63.88 13.18 7.71
N ASP A 173 -63.15 13.88 8.59
CA ASP A 173 -63.04 15.34 8.59
C ASP A 173 -61.95 15.79 7.61
N HIS A 174 -62.24 15.70 6.31
CA HIS A 174 -61.30 16.00 5.24
C HIS A 174 -60.80 17.45 5.25
N LYS A 175 -61.58 18.39 5.77
CA LYS A 175 -61.22 19.80 5.83
C LYS A 175 -60.13 20.03 6.87
N LYS A 176 -60.32 19.53 8.09
CA LYS A 176 -59.29 19.60 9.14
C LYS A 176 -58.07 18.77 8.80
N PHE A 177 -58.24 17.58 8.20
CA PHE A 177 -57.13 16.77 7.73
C PHE A 177 -56.22 17.54 6.76
N THR A 178 -56.80 18.19 5.75
CA THR A 178 -56.03 18.94 4.74
C THR A 178 -55.31 20.15 5.34
N GLU A 179 -55.96 20.85 6.27
CA GLU A 179 -55.35 21.96 7.01
C GLU A 179 -54.18 21.49 7.89
N PHE A 180 -54.34 20.34 8.54
CA PHE A 180 -53.33 19.77 9.43
C PHE A 180 -52.12 19.22 8.64
N ILE A 181 -52.34 18.60 7.48
CA ILE A 181 -51.26 18.18 6.57
C ILE A 181 -50.43 19.38 6.07
N ARG A 182 -51.03 20.56 5.89
CA ARG A 182 -50.28 21.79 5.58
C ARG A 182 -49.37 22.19 6.75
N ASN A 183 -49.81 22.05 7.99
CA ASN A 183 -48.99 22.32 9.18
C ASN A 183 -47.80 21.34 9.28
N ILE A 184 -48.03 20.05 9.04
CA ILE A 184 -46.98 19.02 8.95
C ILE A 184 -45.99 19.38 7.84
N THR A 185 -46.48 19.80 6.68
CA THR A 185 -45.62 20.21 5.55
C THR A 185 -44.77 21.44 5.88
N ARG A 186 -45.31 22.43 6.61
CA ARG A 186 -44.53 23.59 7.07
C ARG A 186 -43.46 23.19 8.08
N TYR A 187 -43.81 22.35 9.04
CA TYR A 187 -42.86 21.81 10.01
C TYR A 187 -41.74 21.05 9.31
N TYR A 188 -42.08 20.15 8.39
CA TYR A 188 -41.14 19.42 7.53
C TYR A 188 -40.21 20.35 6.74
N LYS A 189 -40.73 21.44 6.17
CA LYS A 189 -39.90 22.42 5.44
C LYS A 189 -38.86 23.13 6.32
N SER A 190 -39.06 23.16 7.64
CA SER A 190 -38.14 23.80 8.59
C SER A 190 -37.03 22.87 9.09
N THR A 191 -37.17 21.55 8.95
CA THR A 191 -36.22 20.57 9.49
C THR A 191 -34.89 20.41 8.72
N PRO A 192 -34.76 20.71 7.40
CA PRO A 192 -33.49 20.56 6.70
C PRO A 192 -32.35 21.37 7.31
N ALA A 193 -32.64 22.59 7.78
CA ALA A 193 -31.65 23.47 8.40
C ALA A 193 -31.06 22.90 9.70
N PHE A 194 -31.82 22.08 10.42
CA PHE A 194 -31.32 21.35 11.60
C PHE A 194 -30.38 20.22 11.17
N PHE A 195 -30.80 19.39 10.21
CA PHE A 195 -30.00 18.26 9.73
C PHE A 195 -28.69 18.68 9.06
N ILE A 196 -28.68 19.82 8.37
CA ILE A 196 -27.45 20.42 7.83
C ILE A 196 -26.50 20.76 8.98
N ARG A 197 -26.97 21.54 9.97
CA ARG A 197 -26.14 21.99 11.10
C ARG A 197 -25.59 20.83 11.94
N ILE A 198 -26.41 19.83 12.26
CA ILE A 198 -25.93 18.69 13.04
C ILE A 198 -24.91 17.85 12.25
N THR A 199 -25.12 17.68 10.94
CA THR A 199 -24.19 16.94 10.07
C THR A 199 -22.87 17.68 9.90
N GLU A 200 -22.91 19.01 9.77
CA GLU A 200 -21.74 19.85 9.63
C GLU A 200 -20.86 19.82 10.88
N ASN A 201 -21.47 19.92 12.06
CA ASN A 201 -20.77 19.72 13.33
C ASN A 201 -20.05 18.36 13.41
N THR A 202 -20.72 17.29 13.03
CA THR A 202 -20.12 15.95 13.09
C THR A 202 -19.02 15.77 12.05
N ARG A 203 -19.16 16.35 10.86
CA ARG A 203 -18.10 16.34 9.84
C ARG A 203 -16.88 17.13 10.27
N ARG A 204 -17.07 18.27 10.94
CA ARG A 204 -15.96 19.05 11.50
C ARG A 204 -15.15 18.23 12.51
N LEU A 205 -15.85 17.49 13.39
CA LEU A 205 -15.21 16.56 14.32
C LEU A 205 -14.38 15.48 13.60
N LEU A 206 -14.84 14.96 12.46
CA LEU A 206 -14.07 14.02 11.64
C LEU A 206 -12.85 14.68 10.98
N TYR A 207 -13.04 15.85 10.37
CA TYR A 207 -11.98 16.56 9.66
C TYR A 207 -10.83 16.96 10.60
N GLU A 208 -11.16 17.48 11.79
CA GLU A 208 -10.16 17.79 12.81
C GLU A 208 -9.43 16.53 13.30
N GLY A 209 -10.16 15.41 13.45
CA GLY A 209 -9.57 14.10 13.78
C GLY A 209 -8.62 13.59 12.69
N GLU A 210 -9.01 13.66 11.41
CA GLU A 210 -8.19 13.22 10.28
C GLU A 210 -6.92 14.07 10.13
N ASN A 211 -7.01 15.40 10.26
CA ASN A 211 -5.83 16.27 10.24
C ASN A 211 -4.91 16.02 11.44
N THR A 212 -5.49 15.79 12.62
CA THR A 212 -4.72 15.42 13.83
C THR A 212 -4.03 14.08 13.64
N LEU A 213 -4.69 13.10 12.99
CA LEU A 213 -4.06 11.82 12.67
C LEU A 213 -2.90 11.97 11.69
N ALA A 214 -3.07 12.75 10.61
CA ALA A 214 -2.02 12.95 9.62
C ALA A 214 -0.76 13.60 10.23
N THR A 215 -0.95 14.64 11.04
CA THR A 215 0.14 15.31 11.76
C THR A 215 0.77 14.41 12.82
N LEU A 216 -0.04 13.62 13.53
CA LEU A 216 0.44 12.66 14.53
C LEU A 216 1.21 11.50 13.88
N GLU A 217 0.75 10.96 12.76
CA GLU A 217 1.44 9.89 12.01
C GLU A 217 2.81 10.38 11.52
N TYR A 218 2.89 11.60 11.01
CA TYR A 218 4.16 12.24 10.64
C TYR A 218 5.10 12.38 11.86
N THR A 219 4.61 12.95 12.96
CA THR A 219 5.40 13.19 14.18
C THR A 219 5.88 11.88 14.81
N ILE A 220 5.00 10.87 14.91
CA ILE A 220 5.36 9.55 15.43
C ILE A 220 6.38 8.85 14.54
N GLN A 221 6.28 9.02 13.23
CA GLN A 221 7.25 8.44 12.30
C GLN A 221 8.64 9.08 12.47
N GLU A 222 8.73 10.39 12.69
CA GLU A 222 9.98 11.06 13.06
C GLU A 222 10.52 10.58 14.42
N GLU A 223 9.68 10.51 15.46
CA GLU A 223 10.07 10.02 16.79
C GLU A 223 10.58 8.57 16.73
N LYS A 224 9.92 7.69 15.95
CA LYS A 224 10.38 6.31 15.73
C LYS A 224 11.75 6.27 15.09
N GLN A 225 12.01 7.10 14.08
CA GLN A 225 13.34 7.18 13.46
C GLN A 225 14.39 7.69 14.45
N GLN A 226 14.06 8.66 15.30
CA GLN A 226 14.97 9.14 16.33
C GLN A 226 15.29 8.05 17.36
N TYR A 227 14.29 7.30 17.82
CA TYR A 227 14.50 6.18 18.74
C TYR A 227 15.34 5.06 18.13
N GLN A 228 15.12 4.71 16.86
CA GLN A 228 15.97 3.73 16.16
C GLN A 228 17.42 4.21 16.03
N ARG A 229 17.64 5.48 15.69
CA ARG A 229 18.99 6.06 15.63
C ARG A 229 19.66 6.04 17.01
N LEU A 230 18.92 6.38 18.06
CA LEU A 230 19.43 6.38 19.44
C LEU A 230 19.74 4.95 19.92
N GLU A 231 18.90 3.97 19.59
CA GLU A 231 19.11 2.55 19.88
C GLU A 231 20.41 2.05 19.23
N ILE A 232 20.57 2.28 17.93
CA ILE A 232 21.79 1.90 17.19
C ILE A 232 23.02 2.58 17.79
N LEU A 233 22.94 3.87 18.12
CA LEU A 233 24.04 4.60 18.75
C LEU A 233 24.43 3.97 20.09
N LEU A 234 23.46 3.65 20.95
CA LEU A 234 23.71 3.01 22.25
C LEU A 234 24.31 1.60 22.09
N ILE A 235 23.84 0.83 21.11
CA ILE A 235 24.39 -0.50 20.79
C ILE A 235 25.87 -0.38 20.38
N ILE A 236 26.20 0.56 19.49
CA ILE A 236 27.59 0.82 19.06
C ILE A 236 28.47 1.20 20.25
N VAL A 237 27.98 2.09 21.13
CA VAL A 237 28.73 2.52 22.32
C VAL A 237 29.01 1.33 23.25
N ILE A 238 28.04 0.45 23.47
CA ILE A 238 28.23 -0.75 24.32
C ILE A 238 29.20 -1.72 23.70
N ILE A 239 29.08 -2.01 22.40
CA ILE A 239 30.00 -2.89 21.68
C ILE A 239 31.43 -2.35 21.77
N LEU A 240 31.62 -1.06 21.52
CA LEU A 240 32.92 -0.40 21.58
C LEU A 240 33.51 -0.44 23.00
N LEU A 241 32.68 -0.25 24.03
CA LEU A 241 33.11 -0.36 25.43
C LEU A 241 33.54 -1.79 25.79
N VAL A 242 32.79 -2.81 25.35
CA VAL A 242 33.14 -4.23 25.52
C VAL A 242 34.44 -4.56 24.78
N LEU A 243 34.63 -4.06 23.55
CA LEU A 243 35.85 -4.27 22.76
C LEU A 243 37.07 -3.60 23.40
N ILE A 244 36.94 -2.37 23.92
CA ILE A 244 38.01 -1.68 24.63
C ILE A 244 38.40 -2.46 25.88
N LEU A 245 37.42 -2.89 26.69
CA LEU A 245 37.69 -3.71 27.88
C LEU A 245 38.35 -5.04 27.52
N ALA A 246 37.87 -5.71 26.46
CA ALA A 246 38.44 -6.94 25.96
C ALA A 246 39.89 -6.75 25.48
N TYR A 247 40.18 -5.64 24.78
CA TYR A 247 41.51 -5.28 24.33
C TYR A 247 42.46 -5.01 25.50
N ILE A 248 42.03 -4.25 26.51
CA ILE A 248 42.84 -3.98 27.71
C ILE A 248 43.18 -5.29 28.44
N ILE A 249 42.19 -6.18 28.62
CA ILE A 249 42.42 -7.48 29.27
C ILE A 249 43.33 -8.36 28.40
N GLY A 250 43.10 -8.40 27.09
CA GLY A 250 43.88 -9.18 26.12
C GLY A 250 45.34 -8.75 26.02
N THR A 251 45.60 -7.44 25.96
CA THR A 251 46.98 -6.89 25.98
C THR A 251 47.70 -7.26 27.27
N GLN A 252 46.99 -7.27 28.41
CA GLN A 252 47.58 -7.65 29.68
C GLN A 252 47.83 -9.16 29.80
N ILE A 253 47.02 -10.01 29.15
CA ILE A 253 47.30 -11.44 29.00
C ILE A 253 48.52 -11.67 28.10
N ASN A 254 48.59 -10.98 26.95
CA ASN A 254 49.69 -11.11 26.00
C ASN A 254 51.03 -10.65 26.60
N LYS A 255 51.04 -9.54 27.35
CA LYS A 255 52.25 -9.09 28.07
C LYS A 255 52.76 -10.17 29.02
N ASN A 256 51.87 -10.74 29.84
CA ASN A 256 52.21 -11.85 30.73
C ASN A 256 52.73 -13.10 29.98
N SER A 257 52.23 -13.35 28.76
CA SER A 257 52.68 -14.46 27.90
C SER A 257 54.05 -14.21 27.25
N LYS A 258 54.30 -12.98 26.77
CA LYS A 258 55.61 -12.59 26.19
C LYS A 258 56.74 -12.65 27.21
N ASP A 259 56.48 -12.24 28.45
CA ASP A 259 57.46 -12.35 29.54
C ASP A 259 57.84 -13.83 29.82
N LEU A 260 56.89 -14.76 29.63
CA LEU A 260 57.13 -16.20 29.68
C LEU A 260 57.99 -16.72 28.50
N ILE A 261 57.76 -16.24 27.27
CA ILE A 261 58.52 -16.66 26.06
C ILE A 261 59.94 -16.08 26.07
N LYS A 262 60.11 -14.84 26.51
CA LYS A 262 61.43 -14.19 26.56
C LYS A 262 62.41 -14.92 27.49
N LEU A 263 61.89 -15.46 28.60
CA LEU A 263 62.64 -16.33 29.51
C LEU A 263 63.06 -17.66 28.84
N ASN A 264 62.31 -18.13 27.86
CA ASN A 264 62.60 -19.37 27.12
C ASN A 264 63.63 -19.15 25.99
N ASN A 265 63.57 -18.01 25.29
CA ASN A 265 64.48 -17.71 24.17
C ASN A 265 65.91 -17.35 24.60
N GLU A 266 66.11 -16.80 25.81
CA GLU A 266 67.46 -16.59 26.37
C GLU A 266 68.25 -17.90 26.56
N LEU A 267 67.54 -19.02 26.71
CA LEU A 267 68.13 -20.35 26.82
C LEU A 267 68.65 -20.88 25.47
N GLN A 268 67.95 -20.61 24.37
CA GLN A 268 68.32 -21.12 23.04
C GLN A 268 69.45 -20.34 22.37
N LYS A 269 69.57 -19.04 22.64
CA LYS A 269 70.51 -18.13 21.97
C LYS A 269 72.00 -18.43 22.22
N LYS A 270 72.31 -19.26 23.23
CA LYS A 270 73.69 -19.72 23.51
C LYS A 270 74.18 -20.82 22.56
N MET A 271 73.30 -21.44 21.75
CA MET A 271 73.67 -22.62 20.95
C MET A 271 74.13 -22.31 19.51
N LEU A 272 73.91 -21.10 18.97
CA LEU A 272 73.97 -20.83 17.52
C LEU A 272 75.24 -20.09 17.04
N GLN A 273 76.28 -19.92 17.86
CA GLN A 273 77.36 -18.96 17.55
C GLN A 273 78.63 -19.56 16.91
N LEU A 274 78.57 -20.73 16.25
CA LEU A 274 79.77 -21.43 15.75
C LEU A 274 79.77 -21.89 14.28
N LYS A 275 78.83 -21.44 13.45
CA LYS A 275 78.86 -21.75 12.02
C LYS A 275 78.78 -20.47 11.20
N ILE A 276 79.75 -20.29 10.31
CA ILE A 276 79.70 -19.64 9.00
C ILE A 276 80.94 -18.76 8.80
N GLN A 277 81.89 -19.27 8.02
CA GLN A 277 82.76 -18.47 7.14
C GLN A 277 83.44 -19.41 6.12
N GLU A 278 82.88 -19.53 4.91
CA GLU A 278 83.61 -19.66 3.62
C GLU A 278 82.65 -20.09 2.49
N GLU A 279 82.26 -19.14 1.63
CA GLU A 279 81.70 -19.42 0.32
C GLU A 279 82.31 -18.47 -0.70
N ALA A 280 83.05 -19.01 -1.68
CA ALA A 280 83.19 -18.43 -3.00
C ALA A 280 83.89 -19.43 -3.92
N THR A 281 83.14 -20.12 -4.79
CA THR A 281 83.36 -20.34 -6.25
C THR A 281 82.31 -21.33 -6.77
N ARG A 282 81.01 -21.05 -6.57
CA ARG A 282 79.88 -21.89 -7.03
C ARG A 282 78.63 -21.06 -7.44
N GLY A 283 78.78 -19.72 -7.44
CA GLY A 283 77.69 -18.73 -7.51
C GLY A 283 76.90 -18.59 -8.83
N ILE A 284 77.14 -19.40 -9.87
CA ILE A 284 76.31 -19.40 -11.09
C ILE A 284 75.22 -20.48 -11.02
N LEU A 285 75.54 -21.69 -10.54
CA LEU A 285 74.53 -22.71 -10.24
C LEU A 285 73.72 -22.30 -9.00
N ASP A 286 74.40 -21.76 -7.99
CA ASP A 286 73.81 -21.39 -6.70
C ASP A 286 73.05 -20.05 -6.71
N GLY A 287 73.18 -19.27 -7.79
CA GLY A 287 72.42 -18.05 -8.01
C GLY A 287 71.02 -18.28 -8.60
N GLN A 288 70.67 -19.52 -8.96
CA GLN A 288 69.35 -19.86 -9.46
C GLN A 288 68.36 -20.09 -8.30
N PRO A 289 67.15 -19.47 -8.33
CA PRO A 289 66.17 -19.58 -7.24
C PRO A 289 65.47 -20.95 -7.17
N ASN A 290 65.49 -21.72 -8.25
CA ASN A 290 64.98 -23.09 -8.31
C ASN A 290 66.06 -24.11 -7.90
N MET A 291 65.65 -25.24 -7.31
CA MET A 291 66.57 -26.33 -7.01
C MET A 291 66.94 -27.07 -8.29
N VAL A 292 68.24 -27.24 -8.55
CA VAL A 292 68.78 -27.92 -9.72
C VAL A 292 69.63 -29.09 -9.26
N VAL A 293 69.30 -30.29 -9.74
CA VAL A 293 70.00 -31.54 -9.43
C VAL A 293 70.47 -32.18 -10.74
N VAL A 294 71.74 -32.56 -10.80
CA VAL A 294 72.34 -33.28 -11.93
C VAL A 294 72.55 -34.74 -11.53
N SER A 295 72.08 -35.68 -12.34
CA SER A 295 72.16 -37.13 -12.06
C SER A 295 72.69 -37.91 -13.28
N ASN A 296 73.31 -39.07 -13.06
CA ASN A 296 73.68 -40.03 -14.11
C ASN A 296 72.57 -41.07 -14.37
N GLY A 297 71.40 -40.91 -13.74
CA GLY A 297 70.27 -41.85 -13.81
C GLY A 297 70.23 -42.88 -12.68
N THR A 298 71.32 -43.07 -11.93
CA THR A 298 71.35 -43.95 -10.74
C THR A 298 71.59 -43.19 -9.44
N GLU A 299 72.38 -42.13 -9.47
CA GLU A 299 72.70 -41.30 -8.30
C GLU A 299 72.82 -39.82 -8.67
N MET A 300 72.72 -38.94 -7.69
CA MET A 300 72.98 -37.50 -7.88
C MET A 300 74.48 -37.25 -8.02
N ILE A 301 74.89 -36.49 -9.04
CA ILE A 301 76.28 -36.13 -9.34
C ILE A 301 76.62 -34.75 -8.77
N ASP A 302 75.70 -33.79 -8.88
CA ASP A 302 75.88 -32.40 -8.42
C ASP A 302 74.53 -31.75 -8.16
N ALA A 303 74.48 -30.69 -7.34
CA ALA A 303 73.30 -29.87 -7.13
C ALA A 303 73.68 -28.44 -6.68
N ASN A 304 72.78 -27.48 -6.91
CA ASN A 304 72.99 -26.10 -6.46
C ASN A 304 72.70 -25.90 -4.96
N SER A 305 73.19 -24.80 -4.38
CA SER A 305 72.99 -24.46 -2.96
C SER A 305 71.51 -24.38 -2.57
N ALA A 306 70.61 -24.00 -3.48
CA ALA A 306 69.17 -23.99 -3.21
C ALA A 306 68.62 -25.35 -2.74
N LEU A 307 69.22 -26.47 -3.17
CA LEU A 307 68.86 -27.81 -2.68
C LEU A 307 69.24 -27.99 -1.21
N ILE A 308 70.45 -27.56 -0.85
CA ILE A 308 71.01 -27.72 0.50
C ILE A 308 70.35 -26.74 1.46
N ASP A 309 70.06 -25.52 1.02
CA ASP A 309 69.35 -24.51 1.80
C ASP A 309 67.91 -24.92 2.13
N PHE A 310 67.29 -25.79 1.32
CA PHE A 310 65.93 -26.29 1.56
C PHE A 310 65.88 -27.37 2.67
N PHE A 311 66.93 -28.17 2.82
CA PHE A 311 67.00 -29.26 3.80
C PHE A 311 67.91 -28.91 4.99
N ASP A 312 67.28 -28.65 6.14
CA ASP A 312 68.00 -28.36 7.37
C ASP A 312 68.82 -29.57 7.85
N GLY A 313 70.11 -29.39 8.11
CA GLY A 313 70.99 -30.40 8.72
C GLY A 313 72.22 -30.77 7.92
N TYR A 314 72.28 -30.39 6.65
CA TYR A 314 73.41 -30.65 5.75
C TYR A 314 74.25 -29.38 5.54
N HIS A 315 75.57 -29.52 5.45
CA HIS A 315 76.48 -28.37 5.27
C HIS A 315 77.10 -28.33 3.87
N SER A 316 77.08 -29.45 3.15
CA SER A 316 77.54 -29.53 1.77
C SER A 316 76.69 -30.55 0.98
N PHE A 317 76.72 -30.45 -0.35
CA PHE A 317 76.08 -31.45 -1.21
C PHE A 317 76.70 -32.85 -1.05
N ASN A 318 77.98 -32.94 -0.70
CA ASN A 318 78.63 -34.23 -0.47
C ASN A 318 78.06 -34.91 0.79
N ASP A 319 77.80 -34.15 1.86
CA ASP A 319 77.19 -34.67 3.09
C ASP A 319 75.77 -35.21 2.80
N PHE A 320 75.00 -34.46 2.01
CA PHE A 320 73.66 -34.86 1.59
C PHE A 320 73.69 -36.15 0.74
N LYS A 321 74.67 -36.27 -0.17
CA LYS A 321 74.83 -37.44 -1.05
C LYS A 321 75.23 -38.72 -0.30
N GLU A 322 75.95 -38.62 0.81
CA GLU A 322 76.33 -39.80 1.61
C GLU A 322 75.14 -40.50 2.26
N GLU A 323 74.12 -39.73 2.68
CA GLU A 323 72.90 -40.27 3.30
C GLU A 323 71.79 -40.56 2.28
N HIS A 324 71.76 -39.80 1.17
CA HIS A 324 70.70 -39.86 0.18
C HIS A 324 71.25 -39.94 -1.24
N ALA A 325 71.04 -41.09 -1.89
CA ALA A 325 71.48 -41.32 -3.27
C ALA A 325 70.56 -40.63 -4.29
N CYS A 326 69.28 -40.40 -3.93
CA CYS A 326 68.25 -39.82 -4.81
C CYS A 326 67.45 -38.72 -4.11
N ILE A 327 67.10 -37.66 -4.84
CA ILE A 327 66.17 -36.64 -4.35
C ILE A 327 64.75 -37.18 -4.12
N CYS A 328 64.41 -38.29 -4.77
CA CYS A 328 63.12 -38.95 -4.66
C CYS A 328 62.84 -39.54 -3.26
N ASP A 329 63.88 -39.77 -2.47
CA ASP A 329 63.76 -40.25 -1.07
C ASP A 329 62.91 -39.31 -0.19
N PHE A 330 62.79 -38.04 -0.60
CA PHE A 330 62.05 -37.00 0.11
C PHE A 330 60.64 -36.76 -0.39
N PHE A 331 60.23 -37.43 -1.48
CA PHE A 331 58.90 -37.27 -2.04
C PHE A 331 57.84 -37.83 -1.08
N GLN A 332 56.94 -36.96 -0.65
CA GLN A 332 55.83 -37.33 0.22
C GLN A 332 54.68 -37.90 -0.60
N LYS A 333 54.06 -38.94 -0.04
CA LYS A 333 52.87 -39.55 -0.62
C LYS A 333 51.69 -38.57 -0.63
N MET A 334 51.08 -38.33 -1.78
CA MET A 334 49.95 -37.41 -1.94
C MET A 334 48.81 -38.08 -2.71
N ASN A 335 47.56 -37.81 -2.33
CA ASN A 335 46.38 -38.48 -2.90
C ASN A 335 45.90 -37.85 -4.23
N ASP A 336 46.82 -37.43 -5.09
CA ASP A 336 46.55 -36.73 -6.35
C ASP A 336 47.51 -37.24 -7.43
N ASP A 337 46.96 -37.64 -8.59
CA ASP A 337 47.66 -38.33 -9.68
C ASP A 337 48.70 -37.44 -10.41
N ASP A 338 48.72 -36.14 -10.12
CA ASP A 338 49.72 -35.20 -10.61
C ASP A 338 50.96 -35.12 -9.71
N PHE A 339 50.91 -35.72 -8.50
CA PHE A 339 52.04 -35.81 -7.59
C PHE A 339 52.84 -37.10 -7.82
N LEU A 340 54.15 -36.95 -8.05
CA LEU A 340 55.05 -38.07 -8.20
C LEU A 340 55.48 -38.62 -6.83
N GLU A 341 55.64 -39.94 -6.79
CA GLU A 341 56.06 -40.74 -5.65
C GLU A 341 57.18 -41.66 -6.13
N ASP A 342 58.04 -42.14 -5.23
CA ASP A 342 59.06 -43.12 -5.59
C ASP A 342 58.44 -44.52 -5.76
N LYS A 343 57.92 -44.79 -6.95
CA LYS A 343 57.29 -46.07 -7.35
C LYS A 343 57.64 -46.42 -8.81
N ASP A 344 57.43 -47.68 -9.18
CA ASP A 344 57.58 -48.14 -10.55
C ASP A 344 56.41 -47.63 -11.42
N TYR A 345 56.72 -46.85 -12.46
CA TYR A 345 55.75 -46.29 -13.39
C TYR A 345 55.72 -47.13 -14.67
N ASP A 346 55.14 -48.33 -14.59
CA ASP A 346 55.03 -49.28 -15.72
C ASP A 346 56.38 -49.65 -16.37
N GLY A 347 57.42 -49.87 -15.55
CA GLY A 347 58.77 -50.23 -15.97
C GLY A 347 59.69 -49.04 -16.21
N LEU A 348 59.22 -47.81 -15.96
CA LEU A 348 59.99 -46.57 -16.07
C LEU A 348 60.31 -46.01 -14.67
N ARG A 349 61.52 -45.46 -14.51
CA ARG A 349 61.85 -44.66 -13.32
C ARG A 349 61.11 -43.32 -13.36
N TRP A 350 60.86 -42.71 -12.21
CA TRP A 350 60.11 -41.44 -12.10
C TRP A 350 60.64 -40.33 -13.03
N TYR A 351 61.95 -40.23 -13.24
CA TYR A 351 62.55 -39.23 -14.14
C TYR A 351 62.36 -39.58 -15.63
N GLU A 352 62.24 -40.86 -15.97
CA GLU A 352 61.96 -41.33 -17.34
C GLU A 352 60.49 -41.09 -17.67
N TYR A 353 59.59 -41.34 -16.71
CA TYR A 353 58.18 -41.01 -16.81
C TYR A 353 57.95 -39.50 -17.06
N ILE A 354 58.70 -38.61 -16.40
CA ILE A 354 58.65 -37.16 -16.66
C ILE A 354 59.08 -36.84 -18.11
N ILE A 355 60.17 -37.46 -18.58
CA ILE A 355 60.72 -37.21 -19.92
C ILE A 355 59.79 -37.72 -21.03
N GLU A 356 59.15 -38.88 -20.84
CA GLU A 356 58.20 -39.45 -21.80
C GLU A 356 56.83 -38.76 -21.81
N ASN A 357 56.50 -38.00 -20.74
CA ASN A 357 55.26 -37.24 -20.63
C ASN A 357 55.52 -35.72 -20.52
N PRO A 358 56.12 -35.09 -21.55
CA PRO A 358 56.53 -33.68 -21.48
C PRO A 358 55.36 -32.69 -21.44
N ASN A 359 54.15 -33.12 -21.82
CA ASN A 359 52.94 -32.29 -21.83
C ASN A 359 52.14 -32.36 -20.51
N LYS A 360 52.53 -33.24 -19.57
CA LYS A 360 51.90 -33.33 -18.24
C LYS A 360 52.69 -32.48 -17.25
N MET A 361 51.98 -31.71 -16.41
CA MET A 361 52.61 -30.97 -15.32
C MET A 361 52.84 -31.93 -14.16
N HIS A 362 54.11 -32.19 -13.85
CA HIS A 362 54.48 -33.09 -12.76
C HIS A 362 54.78 -32.28 -11.49
N LYS A 363 54.20 -32.70 -10.36
CA LYS A 363 54.38 -32.05 -9.06
C LYS A 363 54.99 -33.02 -8.06
N VAL A 364 55.68 -32.49 -7.05
CA VAL A 364 56.17 -33.26 -5.91
C VAL A 364 55.93 -32.47 -4.64
N ALA A 365 55.69 -33.19 -3.55
CA ALA A 365 55.59 -32.60 -2.22
C ALA A 365 56.81 -33.04 -1.40
N MET A 366 57.51 -32.09 -0.78
CA MET A 366 58.66 -32.37 0.06
C MET A 366 58.50 -31.63 1.38
N LYS A 367 59.00 -32.23 2.46
CA LYS A 367 58.83 -31.68 3.81
C LYS A 367 60.19 -31.30 4.39
N ASN A 368 60.30 -30.08 4.90
CA ASN A 368 61.43 -29.63 5.72
C ASN A 368 60.95 -29.26 7.14
N LEU A 369 61.80 -28.64 7.97
CA LEU A 369 61.43 -28.27 9.34
C LEU A 369 60.33 -27.20 9.39
N SER A 370 60.22 -26.35 8.36
CA SER A 370 59.21 -25.29 8.28
C SER A 370 57.83 -25.79 7.85
N GLY A 371 57.73 -26.96 7.21
CA GLY A 371 56.45 -27.53 6.81
C GLY A 371 56.53 -28.35 5.51
N LEU A 372 55.36 -28.61 4.93
CA LEU A 372 55.21 -29.26 3.64
C LEU A 372 55.25 -28.21 2.53
N HIS A 373 56.08 -28.44 1.51
CA HIS A 373 56.28 -27.56 0.36
C HIS A 373 55.97 -28.32 -0.93
N PHE A 374 55.57 -27.60 -1.96
CA PHE A 374 55.09 -28.14 -3.23
C PHE A 374 55.94 -27.61 -4.37
N PHE A 375 56.37 -28.49 -5.27
CA PHE A 375 57.25 -28.14 -6.38
C PHE A 375 56.72 -28.68 -7.70
N THR A 376 56.91 -27.93 -8.78
CA THR A 376 56.86 -28.50 -10.13
C THR A 376 58.22 -29.07 -10.50
N ILE A 377 58.25 -30.31 -10.98
CA ILE A 377 59.48 -31.01 -11.32
C ILE A 377 59.59 -31.22 -12.84
N THR A 378 60.77 -30.94 -13.39
CA THR A 378 61.08 -31.18 -14.79
C THR A 378 62.43 -31.86 -14.92
N ALA A 379 62.56 -32.77 -15.88
CA ALA A 379 63.79 -33.51 -16.13
C ALA A 379 64.17 -33.40 -17.61
N LYS A 380 65.46 -33.16 -17.90
CA LYS A 380 66.01 -33.13 -19.26
C LYS A 380 67.27 -33.98 -19.35
N ARG A 381 67.30 -34.89 -20.33
CA ARG A 381 68.47 -35.73 -20.62
C ARG A 381 69.40 -35.01 -21.61
N LYS A 382 70.70 -34.98 -21.32
CA LYS A 382 71.76 -34.45 -22.18
C LYS A 382 72.86 -35.50 -22.39
N VAL A 383 73.16 -35.83 -23.64
CA VAL A 383 74.20 -36.81 -24.01
C VAL A 383 75.56 -36.10 -24.09
N LEU A 384 76.59 -36.67 -23.47
CA LEU A 384 77.92 -36.08 -23.35
C LEU A 384 78.95 -36.72 -24.30
N GLU A 385 78.94 -38.05 -24.52
CA GLU A 385 79.68 -38.79 -25.58
C GLU A 385 79.48 -40.33 -25.46
N LYS A 386 79.48 -41.08 -26.59
CA LYS A 386 79.47 -42.57 -26.73
C LYS A 386 78.86 -43.39 -25.56
N GLU A 387 77.57 -43.15 -25.27
CA GLU A 387 76.72 -43.80 -24.25
C GLU A 387 76.65 -43.12 -22.85
N ASN A 388 77.44 -42.08 -22.57
CA ASN A 388 77.30 -41.30 -21.34
C ASN A 388 76.26 -40.17 -21.48
N PHE A 389 75.32 -40.11 -20.54
CA PHE A 389 74.32 -39.04 -20.43
C PHE A 389 74.24 -38.51 -18.99
N ILE A 390 73.79 -37.27 -18.86
CA ILE A 390 73.37 -36.68 -17.59
C ILE A 390 71.91 -36.25 -17.68
N ILE A 391 71.25 -36.22 -16.53
CA ILE A 391 69.88 -35.75 -16.37
C ILE A 391 69.94 -34.51 -15.50
N ILE A 392 69.40 -33.41 -16.00
CA ILE A 392 69.24 -32.17 -15.25
C ILE A 392 67.79 -32.14 -14.78
N ILE A 393 67.60 -32.17 -13.48
CA ILE A 393 66.32 -32.05 -12.79
C ILE A 393 66.21 -30.64 -12.25
N SER A 394 65.09 -29.98 -12.51
CA SER A 394 64.78 -28.66 -11.97
C SER A 394 63.47 -28.72 -11.18
N LEU A 395 63.50 -28.30 -9.92
CA LEU A 395 62.35 -28.17 -9.04
C LEU A 395 62.08 -26.70 -8.75
N ASN A 396 60.89 -26.23 -9.08
CA ASN A 396 60.46 -24.85 -8.81
C ASN A 396 59.36 -24.85 -7.75
N ASP A 397 59.52 -24.06 -6.67
CA ASP A 397 58.56 -23.97 -5.57
C ASP A 397 57.28 -23.29 -6.04
N ILE A 398 56.13 -23.91 -5.77
CA ILE A 398 54.79 -23.43 -6.09
C ILE A 398 53.86 -23.37 -4.87
N THR A 399 54.44 -23.39 -3.66
CA THR A 399 53.68 -23.44 -2.40
C THR A 399 52.79 -22.22 -2.22
N ASN A 400 53.27 -21.02 -2.58
CA ASN A 400 52.51 -19.78 -2.46
C ASN A 400 51.33 -19.75 -3.45
N GLU A 401 51.54 -20.21 -4.69
CA GLU A 401 50.53 -20.29 -5.74
C GLU A 401 49.37 -21.21 -5.32
N ILE A 402 49.68 -22.37 -4.74
CA ILE A 402 48.67 -23.30 -4.21
C ILE A 402 47.92 -22.66 -3.02
N SER A 403 48.60 -21.91 -2.15
CA SER A 403 47.95 -21.22 -1.03
C SER A 403 46.98 -20.14 -1.51
N VAL A 404 47.40 -19.30 -2.46
CA VAL A 404 46.56 -18.25 -3.06
C VAL A 404 45.35 -18.84 -3.76
N GLN A 405 45.52 -19.97 -4.46
CA GLN A 405 44.42 -20.65 -5.13
C GLN A 405 43.35 -21.14 -4.13
N LYS A 406 43.78 -21.70 -2.99
CA LYS A 406 42.86 -22.12 -1.91
C LYS A 406 42.12 -20.95 -1.26
N GLU A 407 42.79 -19.81 -1.06
CA GLU A 407 42.15 -18.60 -0.55
C GLU A 407 41.09 -18.07 -1.52
N LEU A 408 41.36 -18.12 -2.82
CA LEU A 408 40.43 -17.71 -3.86
C LEU A 408 39.19 -18.61 -3.91
N GLU A 409 39.36 -19.92 -3.77
CA GLU A 409 38.26 -20.89 -3.65
C GLU A 409 37.37 -20.58 -2.44
N GLN A 410 37.97 -20.36 -1.27
CA GLN A 410 37.22 -19.99 -0.05
C GLN A 410 36.46 -18.66 -0.21
N LEU A 411 37.05 -17.68 -0.89
CA LEU A 411 36.39 -16.41 -1.15
C LEU A 411 35.18 -16.59 -2.08
N ASN A 412 35.31 -17.44 -3.10
CA ASN A 412 34.23 -17.73 -4.03
C ASN A 412 33.05 -18.42 -3.33
N ASP A 413 33.33 -19.42 -2.48
CA ASP A 413 32.31 -20.09 -1.66
C ASP A 413 31.57 -19.11 -0.74
N ASN A 414 32.31 -18.16 -0.14
CA ASN A 414 31.71 -17.12 0.69
C ASN A 414 30.82 -16.17 -0.12
N LEU A 415 31.23 -15.80 -1.33
CA LEU A 415 30.43 -14.96 -2.23
C LEU A 415 29.15 -15.68 -2.66
N GLU A 416 29.20 -16.97 -3.00
CA GLU A 416 28.01 -17.75 -3.34
C GLU A 416 27.01 -17.80 -2.18
N ASN A 417 27.48 -18.02 -0.95
CA ASN A 417 26.63 -17.99 0.23
C ASN A 417 25.97 -16.62 0.46
N ILE A 418 26.71 -15.52 0.24
CA ILE A 418 26.16 -14.16 0.34
C ILE A 418 25.11 -13.91 -0.74
N ILE A 419 25.37 -14.34 -1.97
CA ILE A 419 24.43 -14.20 -3.09
C ILE A 419 23.15 -14.98 -2.81
N ASP A 420 23.24 -16.22 -2.32
CA ASP A 420 22.06 -17.02 -1.98
C ASP A 420 21.23 -16.38 -0.85
N TYR A 421 21.90 -15.92 0.21
CA TYR A 421 21.26 -15.19 1.29
C TYR A 421 20.56 -13.92 0.79
N LYS A 422 21.22 -13.12 -0.04
CA LYS A 422 20.66 -11.89 -0.61
C LYS A 422 19.51 -12.16 -1.57
N THR A 423 19.60 -13.23 -2.35
CA THR A 423 18.54 -13.65 -3.27
C THR A 423 17.28 -14.03 -2.49
N LYS A 424 17.43 -14.78 -1.39
CA LYS A 424 16.33 -15.14 -0.50
C LYS A 424 15.69 -13.91 0.17
N GLU A 425 16.50 -12.98 0.67
CA GLU A 425 16.03 -11.71 1.25
C GLU A 425 15.21 -10.90 0.24
N LEU A 426 15.68 -10.81 -1.01
CA LEU A 426 14.97 -10.14 -2.10
C LEU A 426 13.63 -10.81 -2.44
N GLN A 427 13.60 -12.15 -2.44
CA GLN A 427 12.39 -12.90 -2.72
C GLN A 427 11.33 -12.69 -1.62
N GLU A 428 11.72 -12.75 -0.35
CA GLU A 428 10.83 -12.46 0.78
C GLU A 428 10.33 -11.00 0.75
N LEU A 429 11.17 -10.05 0.38
CA LEU A 429 10.79 -8.64 0.22
C LEU A 429 9.76 -8.46 -0.91
N ASN A 430 9.97 -9.10 -2.06
CA ASN A 430 9.05 -9.05 -3.19
C ASN A 430 7.68 -9.64 -2.83
N GLU A 431 7.63 -10.80 -2.19
CA GLU A 431 6.38 -11.42 -1.76
C GLU A 431 5.60 -10.53 -0.76
N ASN A 432 6.31 -9.89 0.17
CA ASN A 432 5.70 -8.95 1.12
C ASN A 432 5.19 -7.68 0.43
N LEU A 433 5.94 -7.16 -0.55
CA LEU A 433 5.54 -6.01 -1.34
C LEU A 433 4.28 -6.32 -2.16
N GLU A 434 4.22 -7.48 -2.82
CA GLU A 434 3.05 -7.93 -3.57
C GLU A 434 1.81 -8.03 -2.68
N LYS A 435 1.92 -8.64 -1.49
CA LYS A 435 0.82 -8.71 -0.51
C LYS A 435 0.36 -7.31 -0.08
N LYS A 436 1.29 -6.37 0.14
CA LYS A 436 0.97 -4.99 0.54
C LYS A 436 0.28 -4.23 -0.59
N VAL A 437 0.74 -4.38 -1.82
CA VAL A 437 0.12 -3.79 -3.02
C VAL A 437 -1.29 -4.34 -3.20
N GLN A 438 -1.50 -5.65 -3.13
CA GLN A 438 -2.83 -6.25 -3.24
C GLN A 438 -3.79 -5.71 -2.18
N LYS A 439 -3.33 -5.56 -0.93
CA LYS A 439 -4.13 -5.01 0.17
C LYS A 439 -4.52 -3.55 -0.06
N GLU A 440 -3.60 -2.70 -0.51
CA GLU A 440 -3.91 -1.29 -0.80
C GLU A 440 -4.81 -1.15 -2.04
N VAL A 441 -4.64 -2.00 -3.06
CA VAL A 441 -5.55 -2.04 -4.23
C VAL A 441 -6.97 -2.39 -3.80
N GLU A 442 -7.15 -3.40 -2.95
CA GLU A 442 -8.49 -3.77 -2.44
C GLU A 442 -9.10 -2.68 -1.56
N LYS A 443 -8.28 -2.02 -0.73
CA LYS A 443 -8.72 -0.87 0.08
C LYS A 443 -9.17 0.30 -0.79
N ASN A 444 -8.44 0.62 -1.86
CA ASN A 444 -8.85 1.64 -2.83
C ASN A 444 -10.15 1.25 -3.53
N ARG A 445 -10.30 0.01 -3.99
CA ARG A 445 -11.57 -0.47 -4.58
C ARG A 445 -12.75 -0.33 -3.62
N GLN A 446 -12.55 -0.58 -2.33
CA GLN A 446 -13.59 -0.37 -1.31
C GLN A 446 -13.91 1.12 -1.11
N LYS A 447 -12.90 1.99 -1.15
CA LYS A 447 -13.07 3.45 -1.10
C LYS A 447 -13.87 3.94 -2.30
N ASP A 448 -13.54 3.49 -3.50
CA ASP A 448 -14.25 3.83 -4.74
C ASP A 448 -15.71 3.40 -4.68
N LYS A 449 -16.00 2.16 -4.24
CA LYS A 449 -17.38 1.69 -4.01
C LYS A 449 -18.15 2.59 -3.03
N ARG A 450 -17.52 3.02 -1.93
CA ARG A 450 -18.15 3.94 -0.97
C ARG A 450 -18.39 5.32 -1.58
N MET A 451 -17.46 5.84 -2.36
CA MET A 451 -17.61 7.14 -3.04
C MET A 451 -18.71 7.09 -4.10
N ILE A 452 -18.83 5.99 -4.87
CA ILE A 452 -19.96 5.75 -5.78
C ILE A 452 -21.27 5.79 -5.03
N GLN A 453 -21.38 5.08 -3.91
CA GLN A 453 -22.59 5.09 -3.08
C GLN A 453 -22.90 6.48 -2.54
N GLN A 454 -21.92 7.21 -2.01
CA GLN A 454 -22.10 8.58 -1.52
C GLN A 454 -22.57 9.54 -2.62
N SER A 455 -21.98 9.44 -3.82
CA SER A 455 -22.38 10.21 -5.00
C SER A 455 -23.82 9.90 -5.41
N ARG A 456 -24.20 8.61 -5.43
CA ARG A 456 -25.57 8.19 -5.68
C ARG A 456 -26.55 8.74 -4.64
N PHE A 457 -26.21 8.68 -3.36
CA PHE A 457 -27.07 9.26 -2.31
C PHE A 457 -27.18 10.78 -2.39
N ALA A 458 -26.11 11.48 -2.80
CA ALA A 458 -26.15 12.92 -3.03
C ALA A 458 -27.09 13.26 -4.20
N ALA A 459 -26.96 12.57 -5.32
CA ALA A 459 -27.85 12.70 -6.47
C ALA A 459 -29.31 12.38 -6.09
N LEU A 460 -29.54 11.32 -5.32
CA LEU A 460 -30.86 10.97 -4.77
C LEU A 460 -31.45 12.11 -3.94
N GLY A 461 -30.66 12.74 -3.07
CA GLY A 461 -31.10 13.84 -2.23
C GLY A 461 -31.61 15.04 -3.02
N GLU A 462 -30.89 15.44 -4.08
CA GLU A 462 -31.31 16.51 -4.99
C GLU A 462 -32.56 16.10 -5.79
N MET A 463 -32.59 14.86 -6.25
CA MET A 463 -33.65 14.30 -7.07
C MET A 463 -34.97 14.14 -6.30
N ILE A 464 -34.96 13.77 -5.01
CA ILE A 464 -36.17 13.72 -4.16
C ILE A 464 -36.88 15.09 -4.12
N GLY A 465 -36.13 16.18 -4.12
CA GLY A 465 -36.69 17.53 -4.24
C GLY A 465 -37.44 17.71 -5.57
N ASN A 466 -36.82 17.33 -6.68
CA ASN A 466 -37.41 17.42 -8.01
C ASN A 466 -38.63 16.49 -8.17
N ILE A 467 -38.58 15.28 -7.60
CA ILE A 467 -39.70 14.32 -7.56
C ILE A 467 -40.90 14.92 -6.83
N ALA A 468 -40.67 15.48 -5.64
CA ALA A 468 -41.74 16.08 -4.85
C ALA A 468 -42.42 17.25 -5.60
N HIS A 469 -41.66 17.97 -6.43
CA HIS A 469 -42.21 18.99 -7.33
C HIS A 469 -42.97 18.37 -8.52
N GLN A 470 -42.37 17.39 -9.21
CA GLN A 470 -42.99 16.69 -10.34
C GLN A 470 -44.28 16.00 -9.97
N TRP A 471 -44.41 15.43 -8.77
CA TRP A 471 -45.63 14.76 -8.33
C TRP A 471 -46.75 15.72 -7.99
N ARG A 472 -46.42 16.94 -7.54
CA ARG A 472 -47.41 17.94 -7.16
C ARG A 472 -48.31 18.31 -8.35
N GLN A 473 -47.76 18.32 -9.56
CA GLN A 473 -48.47 18.67 -10.80
C GLN A 473 -49.58 17.65 -11.17
N PRO A 474 -49.30 16.37 -11.44
CA PRO A 474 -50.31 15.37 -11.73
C PRO A 474 -51.25 15.13 -10.54
N LEU A 475 -50.79 15.22 -9.29
CA LEU A 475 -51.69 15.17 -8.13
C LEU A 475 -52.70 16.33 -8.11
N SER A 476 -52.24 17.54 -8.45
CA SER A 476 -53.14 18.71 -8.56
C SER A 476 -54.12 18.54 -9.72
N ALA A 477 -53.66 18.00 -10.86
CA ALA A 477 -54.51 17.69 -12.00
C ALA A 477 -55.56 16.62 -11.66
N ILE A 478 -55.16 15.52 -11.00
CA ILE A 478 -56.08 14.49 -10.50
C ILE A 478 -57.11 15.10 -9.57
N SER A 479 -56.67 15.90 -8.58
CA SER A 479 -57.59 16.55 -7.63
C SER A 479 -58.56 17.48 -8.35
N SER A 480 -58.09 18.28 -9.30
CA SER A 480 -58.92 19.21 -10.07
C SER A 480 -59.94 18.47 -10.93
N THR A 481 -59.50 17.43 -11.65
CA THR A 481 -60.37 16.60 -12.49
C THR A 481 -61.41 15.87 -11.67
N ALA A 482 -61.04 15.32 -10.51
CA ALA A 482 -61.96 14.66 -9.59
C ALA A 482 -62.98 15.64 -8.99
N SER A 483 -62.55 16.82 -8.55
CA SER A 483 -63.45 17.87 -8.06
C SER A 483 -64.39 18.39 -9.14
N SER A 484 -63.91 18.56 -10.37
CA SER A 484 -64.73 18.95 -11.52
C SER A 484 -65.79 17.89 -11.81
N MET A 485 -65.38 16.61 -11.89
CA MET A 485 -66.29 15.49 -12.09
C MET A 485 -67.38 15.44 -11.01
N GLN A 486 -67.01 15.60 -9.73
CA GLN A 486 -67.95 15.62 -8.62
C GLN A 486 -68.95 16.78 -8.72
N LEU A 487 -68.48 17.98 -9.05
CA LEU A 487 -69.34 19.15 -9.22
C LEU A 487 -70.32 18.98 -10.39
N GLN A 488 -69.84 18.47 -11.53
CA GLN A 488 -70.69 18.22 -12.70
C GLN A 488 -71.77 17.17 -12.41
N LEU A 489 -71.43 16.12 -11.64
CA LEU A 489 -72.40 15.14 -11.15
C LEU A 489 -73.47 15.76 -10.25
N GLN A 490 -73.09 16.62 -9.29
CA GLN A 490 -74.02 17.29 -8.39
C GLN A 490 -74.97 18.26 -9.12
N LEU A 491 -74.46 18.97 -10.12
CA LEU A 491 -75.23 19.92 -10.92
C LEU A 491 -76.03 19.26 -12.05
N LYS A 492 -75.89 17.93 -12.25
CA LYS A 492 -76.49 17.17 -13.36
C LYS A 492 -76.10 17.74 -14.74
N LEU A 493 -74.86 18.20 -14.87
CA LEU A 493 -74.30 18.83 -16.08
C LEU A 493 -73.35 17.91 -16.86
N THR A 494 -73.33 16.61 -16.56
CA THR A 494 -72.43 15.62 -17.21
C THR A 494 -73.22 14.44 -17.75
N ASN A 495 -72.67 13.77 -18.74
CA ASN A 495 -73.10 12.45 -19.20
C ASN A 495 -72.07 11.37 -18.84
N GLU A 496 -72.40 10.11 -19.13
CA GLU A 496 -71.54 8.96 -18.82
C GLU A 496 -70.19 9.01 -19.57
N GLU A 497 -70.18 9.50 -20.82
CA GLU A 497 -68.95 9.65 -21.62
C GLU A 497 -67.98 10.68 -21.01
N GLU A 498 -68.47 11.81 -20.49
CA GLU A 498 -67.65 12.83 -19.85
C GLU A 498 -67.04 12.35 -18.52
N ILE A 499 -67.78 11.53 -17.77
CA ILE A 499 -67.28 10.86 -16.57
C ILE A 499 -66.19 9.86 -16.96
N GLU A 500 -66.43 9.02 -17.98
CA GLU A 500 -65.44 8.05 -18.46
C GLU A 500 -64.16 8.73 -18.94
N LYS A 501 -64.28 9.85 -19.66
CA LYS A 501 -63.13 10.65 -20.10
C LYS A 501 -62.33 11.24 -18.94
N SER A 502 -63.01 11.79 -17.94
CA SER A 502 -62.36 12.33 -16.74
C SER A 502 -61.71 11.23 -15.90
N TYR A 503 -62.32 10.05 -15.83
CA TYR A 503 -61.75 8.85 -15.20
C TYR A 503 -60.49 8.39 -15.94
N LYS A 504 -60.52 8.24 -17.27
CA LYS A 504 -59.35 7.90 -18.08
C LYS A 504 -58.22 8.91 -17.92
N THR A 505 -58.55 10.20 -17.80
CA THR A 505 -57.58 11.27 -17.55
C THR A 505 -56.90 11.07 -16.18
N ILE A 506 -57.67 10.78 -15.13
CA ILE A 506 -57.11 10.47 -13.80
C ILE A 506 -56.20 9.24 -13.85
N ILE A 507 -56.63 8.15 -14.51
CA ILE A 507 -55.82 6.94 -14.66
C ILE A 507 -54.50 7.24 -15.39
N SER A 508 -54.52 8.03 -16.47
CA SER A 508 -53.30 8.40 -17.19
C SER A 508 -52.30 9.17 -16.32
N TYR A 509 -52.77 10.04 -15.41
CA TYR A 509 -51.89 10.72 -14.45
C TYR A 509 -51.34 9.77 -13.38
N VAL A 510 -52.10 8.76 -12.96
CA VAL A 510 -51.64 7.72 -12.03
C VAL A 510 -50.60 6.82 -12.69
N GLU A 511 -50.79 6.43 -13.96
CA GLU A 511 -49.82 5.68 -14.75
C GLU A 511 -48.53 6.48 -14.93
N PHE A 512 -48.65 7.76 -15.27
CA PHE A 512 -47.50 8.68 -15.36
C PHE A 512 -46.70 8.73 -14.05
N LEU A 513 -47.38 8.90 -12.90
CA LEU A 513 -46.76 8.89 -11.57
C LEU A 513 -46.05 7.56 -11.28
N THR A 514 -46.65 6.44 -11.67
CA THR A 514 -46.12 5.09 -11.45
C THR A 514 -44.87 4.84 -12.29
N HIS A 515 -44.92 5.14 -13.59
CA HIS A 515 -43.74 5.04 -14.47
C HIS A 515 -42.60 5.93 -14.01
N THR A 516 -42.93 7.14 -13.56
CA THR A 516 -41.96 8.07 -12.99
C THR A 516 -41.25 7.43 -11.78
N ILE A 517 -42.00 6.82 -10.83
CA ILE A 517 -41.42 6.09 -9.68
C ILE A 517 -40.50 4.95 -10.13
N GLU A 518 -40.90 4.19 -11.14
CA GLU A 518 -40.12 3.07 -11.65
C GLU A 518 -38.83 3.52 -12.31
N ASP A 519 -38.86 4.59 -13.11
CA ASP A 519 -37.66 5.19 -13.72
C ASP A 519 -36.68 5.65 -12.64
N PHE A 520 -37.17 6.30 -11.58
CA PHE A 520 -36.36 6.67 -10.42
C PHE A 520 -35.78 5.44 -9.71
N ARG A 521 -36.58 4.41 -9.45
CA ARG A 521 -36.11 3.18 -8.78
C ARG A 521 -35.07 2.45 -9.61
N ASN A 522 -35.24 2.41 -10.93
CA ASN A 522 -34.34 1.76 -11.86
C ASN A 522 -33.02 2.52 -11.98
N PHE A 523 -33.04 3.86 -11.95
CA PHE A 523 -31.84 4.70 -11.96
C PHE A 523 -30.87 4.41 -10.80
N PHE A 524 -31.39 4.08 -9.61
CA PHE A 524 -30.55 3.76 -8.44
C PHE A 524 -30.20 2.28 -8.29
N LYS A 525 -30.66 1.43 -9.22
CA LYS A 525 -30.32 0.02 -9.19
C LYS A 525 -28.86 -0.15 -9.62
N GLU A 526 -28.09 -0.90 -8.84
CA GLU A 526 -26.73 -1.28 -9.23
C GLU A 526 -26.78 -2.08 -10.55
N ASP A 527 -26.07 -1.58 -11.57
CA ASP A 527 -25.80 -2.39 -12.75
C ASP A 527 -24.87 -3.54 -12.34
N LYS A 528 -25.37 -4.78 -12.48
CA LYS A 528 -24.62 -5.97 -12.08
C LYS A 528 -23.61 -6.40 -13.14
N GLN A 529 -23.84 -6.04 -14.40
CA GLN A 529 -23.12 -6.53 -15.58
C GLN A 529 -23.13 -5.46 -16.68
N LYS A 530 -22.10 -5.46 -17.53
CA LYS A 530 -22.06 -4.63 -18.73
C LYS A 530 -23.03 -5.18 -19.77
N VAL A 531 -23.78 -4.30 -20.43
CA VAL A 531 -24.73 -4.63 -21.50
C VAL A 531 -24.51 -3.72 -22.70
N GLU A 532 -24.94 -4.16 -23.88
CA GLU A 532 -25.15 -3.27 -25.02
C GLU A 532 -26.35 -2.37 -24.72
N TYR A 533 -26.19 -1.07 -24.95
CA TYR A 533 -27.26 -0.10 -24.76
C TYR A 533 -27.19 1.02 -25.81
N GLU A 534 -28.33 1.68 -26.01
CA GLU A 534 -28.47 2.82 -26.90
C GLU A 534 -28.33 4.13 -26.11
N ILE A 535 -27.34 4.96 -26.46
CA ILE A 535 -27.01 6.19 -25.73
C ILE A 535 -28.19 7.18 -25.75
N LEU A 536 -28.91 7.29 -26.87
CA LEU A 536 -30.06 8.19 -26.97
C LEU A 536 -31.19 7.80 -26.01
N GLU A 537 -31.40 6.52 -25.73
CA GLU A 537 -32.42 6.09 -24.76
C GLU A 537 -32.02 6.48 -23.34
N VAL A 538 -30.75 6.28 -22.98
CA VAL A 538 -30.19 6.65 -21.67
C VAL A 538 -30.31 8.18 -21.46
N LEU A 539 -29.96 8.96 -22.49
CA LEU A 539 -30.08 10.41 -22.44
C LEU A 539 -31.54 10.86 -22.31
N LYS A 540 -32.47 10.31 -23.11
CA LYS A 540 -33.89 10.64 -23.03
C LYS A 540 -34.47 10.36 -21.66
N LYS A 541 -34.14 9.22 -21.05
CA LYS A 541 -34.55 8.90 -19.67
C LYS A 541 -34.04 9.95 -18.66
N THR A 542 -32.79 10.36 -18.81
CA THR A 542 -32.19 11.39 -17.94
C THR A 542 -32.81 12.78 -18.15
N LEU A 543 -33.13 13.13 -19.39
CA LEU A 543 -33.84 14.38 -19.70
C LEU A 543 -35.26 14.39 -19.12
N ASN A 544 -36.00 13.28 -19.19
CA ASN A 544 -37.33 13.17 -18.56
C ASN A 544 -37.28 13.42 -17.04
N ILE A 545 -36.22 12.93 -16.38
CA ILE A 545 -35.99 13.16 -14.94
C ILE A 545 -35.77 14.65 -14.63
N THR A 546 -35.10 15.39 -15.51
CA THR A 546 -34.74 16.81 -15.31
C THR A 546 -35.75 17.80 -15.90
N ASP A 547 -36.67 17.33 -16.75
CA ASP A 547 -37.57 18.13 -17.58
C ASP A 547 -38.37 19.18 -16.78
N ALA A 548 -38.93 18.80 -15.62
CA ALA A 548 -39.72 19.74 -14.82
C ALA A 548 -38.88 20.87 -14.22
N ALA A 549 -37.64 20.56 -13.80
CA ALA A 549 -36.72 21.56 -13.27
C ALA A 549 -36.23 22.52 -14.37
N TYR A 550 -36.04 22.00 -15.58
CA TYR A 550 -35.67 22.80 -16.75
C TYR A 550 -36.83 23.69 -17.20
N LYS A 551 -38.06 23.17 -17.25
CA LYS A 551 -39.27 23.93 -17.59
C LYS A 551 -39.60 25.03 -16.59
N ASP A 552 -39.46 24.78 -15.28
CA ASP A 552 -39.63 25.80 -14.23
C ASP A 552 -38.70 27.01 -14.42
N ARG A 553 -37.54 26.77 -15.05
CA ARG A 553 -36.51 27.78 -15.32
C ARG A 553 -36.45 28.23 -16.77
N ASN A 554 -37.40 27.81 -17.61
CA ASN A 554 -37.45 28.10 -19.05
C ASN A 554 -36.15 27.74 -19.80
N ILE A 555 -35.44 26.69 -19.37
CA ILE A 555 -34.21 26.22 -20.02
C ILE A 555 -34.58 25.43 -21.28
N GLN A 556 -34.13 25.91 -22.44
CA GLN A 556 -34.32 25.23 -23.71
C GLN A 556 -33.24 24.18 -23.91
N VAL A 557 -33.65 22.92 -24.15
CA VAL A 557 -32.74 21.83 -24.52
C VAL A 557 -32.75 21.65 -26.03
N ILE A 558 -31.58 21.77 -26.67
CA ILE A 558 -31.40 21.60 -28.12
C ILE A 558 -30.63 20.30 -28.35
N LEU A 559 -31.28 19.27 -28.87
CA LEU A 559 -30.64 17.99 -29.19
C LEU A 559 -30.30 17.91 -30.68
N ASN A 560 -29.01 17.92 -31.00
CA ASN A 560 -28.48 17.72 -32.34
C ASN A 560 -27.88 16.33 -32.46
N LYS A 561 -28.41 15.52 -33.37
CA LYS A 561 -27.91 14.16 -33.66
C LYS A 561 -27.55 14.06 -35.14
N LYS A 562 -26.37 13.51 -35.46
CA LYS A 562 -25.98 13.24 -36.85
C LYS A 562 -26.55 11.93 -37.40
N GLN A 563 -27.02 11.05 -36.52
CA GLN A 563 -27.60 9.75 -36.86
C GLN A 563 -28.66 9.33 -35.82
N GLU A 564 -29.37 8.23 -36.09
CA GLU A 564 -30.53 7.80 -35.29
C GLU A 564 -30.18 6.86 -34.14
N TYR A 565 -29.04 6.16 -34.21
CA TYR A 565 -28.62 5.15 -33.23
C TYR A 565 -27.14 5.32 -32.87
N PHE A 566 -26.80 5.17 -31.59
CA PHE A 566 -25.47 5.29 -31.00
C PHE A 566 -25.31 4.21 -29.93
N LYS A 567 -24.77 3.06 -30.34
CA LYS A 567 -24.62 1.89 -29.48
C LYS A 567 -23.27 1.89 -28.76
N SER A 568 -23.30 1.51 -27.48
CA SER A 568 -22.12 1.38 -26.63
C SER A 568 -22.26 0.19 -25.68
N PHE A 569 -21.13 -0.32 -25.16
CA PHE A 569 -21.11 -1.44 -24.20
C PHE A 569 -20.71 -0.94 -22.81
N GLY A 570 -21.54 -1.20 -21.79
CA GLY A 570 -21.26 -0.71 -20.43
C GLY A 570 -22.46 -0.69 -19.50
N PHE A 571 -22.52 0.34 -18.65
CA PHE A 571 -23.47 0.44 -17.53
C PHE A 571 -24.45 1.62 -17.75
N PRO A 572 -25.64 1.38 -18.32
CA PRO A 572 -26.56 2.47 -18.69
C PRO A 572 -27.04 3.31 -17.51
N ASN A 573 -27.16 2.74 -16.30
CA ASN A 573 -27.56 3.52 -15.11
C ASN A 573 -26.41 4.42 -14.63
N GLU A 574 -25.16 3.94 -14.70
CA GLU A 574 -24.01 4.78 -14.38
C GLU A 574 -23.83 5.91 -15.40
N LEU A 575 -24.13 5.66 -16.69
CA LEU A 575 -24.10 6.72 -17.71
C LEU A 575 -25.21 7.75 -17.47
N SER A 576 -26.41 7.29 -17.07
CA SER A 576 -27.49 8.19 -16.66
C SER A 576 -27.06 9.10 -15.51
N GLN A 577 -26.28 8.58 -14.56
CA GLN A 577 -25.72 9.36 -13.45
C GLN A 577 -24.72 10.42 -13.92
N VAL A 578 -23.88 10.10 -14.91
CA VAL A 578 -22.96 11.07 -15.53
C VAL A 578 -23.74 12.21 -16.18
N PHE A 579 -24.74 11.88 -17.01
CA PHE A 579 -25.57 12.88 -17.67
C PHE A 579 -26.31 13.75 -16.65
N LEU A 580 -26.90 13.15 -15.61
CA LEU A 580 -27.63 13.88 -14.58
C LEU A 580 -26.74 14.88 -13.84
N ASN A 581 -25.53 14.46 -13.47
CA ASN A 581 -24.57 15.34 -12.80
C ASN A 581 -24.18 16.54 -13.66
N ILE A 582 -23.94 16.33 -14.96
CA ILE A 582 -23.57 17.40 -15.88
C ILE A 582 -24.75 18.34 -16.11
N LEU A 583 -25.95 17.80 -16.35
CA LEU A 583 -27.18 18.57 -16.55
C LEU A 583 -27.54 19.41 -15.31
N ASN A 584 -27.45 18.85 -14.10
CA ASN A 584 -27.67 19.63 -12.88
C ASN A 584 -26.64 20.74 -12.70
N ASN A 585 -25.37 20.51 -13.05
CA ASN A 585 -24.36 21.56 -13.02
C ASN A 585 -24.66 22.68 -14.02
N ALA A 586 -25.10 22.36 -15.23
CA ALA A 586 -25.53 23.34 -16.22
C ALA A 586 -26.72 24.18 -15.70
N LYS A 587 -27.77 23.52 -15.18
CA LYS A 587 -28.95 24.17 -14.57
C LYS A 587 -28.56 25.11 -13.43
N ASP A 588 -27.67 24.68 -12.53
CA ASP A 588 -27.24 25.48 -11.40
C ASP A 588 -26.42 26.69 -11.85
N ALA A 589 -25.51 26.51 -12.81
CA ALA A 589 -24.74 27.61 -13.40
C ALA A 589 -25.66 28.64 -14.05
N ILE A 590 -26.62 28.18 -14.87
CA ILE A 590 -27.65 29.00 -15.50
C ILE A 590 -28.43 29.81 -14.46
N THR A 591 -28.85 29.15 -13.38
CA THR A 591 -29.68 29.76 -12.34
C THR A 591 -28.90 30.80 -11.54
N ASN A 592 -27.65 30.48 -11.17
CA ASN A 592 -26.79 31.37 -10.39
C ASN A 592 -26.37 32.60 -11.19
N ASN A 593 -26.08 32.42 -12.48
CA ASN A 593 -25.67 33.51 -13.37
C ASN A 593 -26.86 34.26 -13.98
N LYS A 594 -28.09 33.87 -13.66
CA LYS A 594 -29.34 34.55 -14.06
C LYS A 594 -29.43 34.78 -15.57
N ILE A 595 -29.17 33.74 -16.35
CA ILE A 595 -29.20 33.80 -17.81
C ILE A 595 -30.64 34.05 -18.30
N ASN A 596 -30.85 35.09 -19.13
CA ASN A 596 -32.18 35.48 -19.64
C ASN A 596 -32.75 34.50 -20.68
N TYR A 597 -31.89 33.88 -21.48
CA TYR A 597 -32.26 32.90 -22.51
C TYR A 597 -31.45 31.61 -22.30
N PRO A 598 -31.79 30.83 -21.27
CA PRO A 598 -30.96 29.71 -20.88
C PRO A 598 -31.09 28.52 -21.84
N ILE A 599 -29.95 28.03 -22.32
CA ILE A 599 -29.87 26.98 -23.33
C ILE A 599 -28.90 25.91 -22.85
N VAL A 600 -29.27 24.65 -23.07
CA VAL A 600 -28.37 23.51 -23.00
C VAL A 600 -28.41 22.78 -24.33
N GLN A 601 -27.31 22.85 -25.08
CA GLN A 601 -27.15 22.18 -26.35
C GLN A 601 -26.46 20.83 -26.15
N ILE A 602 -27.05 19.78 -26.69
CA ILE A 602 -26.51 18.42 -26.65
C ILE A 602 -26.22 17.97 -28.08
N ASN A 603 -24.96 17.74 -28.40
CA ASN A 603 -24.57 17.19 -29.70
C ASN A 603 -24.15 15.73 -29.53
N ILE A 604 -24.63 14.86 -30.40
CA ILE A 604 -24.21 13.45 -30.45
C ILE A 604 -23.78 13.10 -31.87
N TYR A 605 -22.56 12.59 -32.00
CA TYR A 605 -21.99 12.16 -33.28
C TYR A 605 -20.95 11.06 -33.08
N GLU A 606 -20.64 10.32 -34.14
CA GLU A 606 -19.52 9.39 -34.15
C GLU A 606 -18.25 10.07 -34.66
N GLU A 607 -17.12 9.74 -34.05
CA GLU A 607 -15.78 10.11 -34.50
C GLU A 607 -14.89 8.87 -34.38
N GLU A 608 -14.36 8.41 -35.51
CA GLU A 608 -13.58 7.16 -35.60
C GLU A 608 -14.29 5.95 -34.95
N ASN A 609 -13.75 5.43 -33.84
CA ASN A 609 -14.28 4.31 -33.06
C ASN A 609 -15.01 4.74 -31.78
N LEU A 610 -15.41 6.00 -31.68
CA LEU A 610 -16.01 6.58 -30.49
C LEU A 610 -17.36 7.24 -30.80
N ASN A 611 -18.32 7.07 -29.90
CA ASN A 611 -19.50 7.91 -29.77
C ASN A 611 -19.10 9.13 -28.93
N ILE A 612 -19.31 10.33 -29.48
CA ILE A 612 -19.05 11.61 -28.82
C ILE A 612 -20.37 12.24 -28.40
N ILE A 613 -20.46 12.61 -27.12
CA ILE A 613 -21.59 13.32 -26.53
C ILE A 613 -21.05 14.63 -25.96
N GLU A 614 -21.49 15.75 -26.51
CA GLU A 614 -21.16 17.08 -26.04
C GLU A 614 -22.38 17.69 -25.34
N ILE A 615 -22.22 18.15 -24.10
CA ILE A 615 -23.25 18.88 -23.35
C ILE A 615 -22.70 20.27 -23.07
N LEU A 616 -23.28 21.28 -23.73
CA LEU A 616 -22.86 22.67 -23.69
C LEU A 616 -23.95 23.54 -23.09
N ASP A 617 -23.64 24.26 -22.01
CA ASP A 617 -24.50 25.33 -21.49
C ASP A 617 -24.13 26.70 -22.07
N ASN A 618 -24.90 27.74 -21.75
CA ASN A 618 -24.57 29.15 -22.02
C ASN A 618 -24.39 29.97 -20.73
N ALA A 619 -23.85 29.35 -19.68
CA ALA A 619 -23.85 29.89 -18.32
C ALA A 619 -22.54 30.59 -17.92
N GLY A 620 -21.75 31.11 -18.85
CA GLY A 620 -20.52 31.85 -18.57
C GLY A 620 -19.24 31.01 -18.42
N GLY A 621 -19.34 29.69 -18.56
CA GLY A 621 -18.18 28.78 -18.53
C GLY A 621 -17.53 28.61 -17.16
N ILE A 622 -16.36 27.99 -17.15
CA ILE A 622 -15.56 27.65 -15.96
C ILE A 622 -14.31 28.53 -15.93
N ASN A 623 -13.97 29.10 -14.77
CA ASN A 623 -12.72 29.87 -14.64
C ASN A 623 -11.50 28.98 -14.96
N GLN A 624 -10.59 29.47 -15.81
CA GLN A 624 -9.41 28.75 -16.28
C GLN A 624 -8.50 28.28 -15.14
N GLU A 625 -8.45 29.00 -14.02
CA GLU A 625 -7.64 28.63 -12.84
C GLU A 625 -8.12 27.37 -12.11
N ILE A 626 -9.39 27.02 -12.29
CA ILE A 626 -10.03 25.88 -11.61
C ILE A 626 -10.42 24.76 -12.55
N ILE A 627 -10.31 24.94 -13.87
CA ILE A 627 -10.81 23.99 -14.87
C ILE A 627 -10.17 22.60 -14.73
N ASP A 628 -8.88 22.55 -14.39
CA ASP A 628 -8.16 21.29 -14.16
C ASP A 628 -8.53 20.63 -12.81
N LYS A 629 -9.04 21.41 -11.86
CA LYS A 629 -9.40 20.97 -10.50
C LYS A 629 -10.85 20.52 -10.37
N ILE A 630 -11.72 20.80 -11.34
CA ILE A 630 -13.16 20.49 -11.20
C ILE A 630 -13.45 18.99 -11.09
N PHE A 631 -12.51 18.17 -11.55
CA PHE A 631 -12.58 16.72 -11.44
C PHE A 631 -11.92 16.19 -10.17
N ASP A 632 -11.32 17.03 -9.32
CA ASP A 632 -10.75 16.60 -8.05
C ASP A 632 -11.86 16.25 -7.05
N PRO A 633 -11.66 15.20 -6.22
CA PRO A 633 -12.66 14.81 -5.24
C PRO A 633 -12.86 15.93 -4.20
N TYR A 634 -14.12 16.19 -3.85
CA TYR A 634 -14.56 17.23 -2.90
C TYR A 634 -14.36 18.67 -3.37
N PHE A 635 -13.89 18.89 -4.60
CA PHE A 635 -13.79 20.22 -5.17
C PHE A 635 -15.18 20.76 -5.54
N THR A 636 -15.55 21.93 -5.02
CA THR A 636 -16.79 22.60 -5.40
C THR A 636 -16.68 24.12 -5.27
N THR A 637 -17.31 24.84 -6.19
CA THR A 637 -17.49 26.30 -6.13
C THR A 637 -18.84 26.69 -5.53
N LYS A 638 -19.71 25.71 -5.28
CA LYS A 638 -21.03 25.93 -4.65
C LYS A 638 -20.85 26.11 -3.15
N HIS A 639 -21.76 26.83 -2.50
CA HIS A 639 -21.80 26.91 -1.04
C HIS A 639 -21.85 25.48 -0.45
N GLN A 640 -21.14 25.21 0.64
CA GLN A 640 -20.97 23.85 1.21
C GLN A 640 -22.29 23.11 1.53
N SER A 641 -23.41 23.84 1.61
CA SER A 641 -24.76 23.31 1.79
C SER A 641 -25.45 22.80 0.52
N GLN A 642 -24.89 23.07 -0.67
CA GLN A 642 -25.49 22.75 -1.97
C GLN A 642 -24.66 21.82 -2.86
N GLY A 643 -23.35 21.68 -2.61
CA GLY A 643 -22.47 20.83 -3.42
C GLY A 643 -21.59 19.93 -2.57
N THR A 644 -21.58 18.62 -2.86
CA THR A 644 -20.66 17.67 -2.20
C THR A 644 -19.26 17.66 -2.80
N GLY A 645 -19.08 18.23 -4.00
CA GLY A 645 -17.83 18.18 -4.76
C GLY A 645 -17.45 16.78 -5.28
N ILE A 646 -18.38 15.82 -5.21
CA ILE A 646 -18.11 14.42 -5.61
C ILE A 646 -18.63 14.14 -7.03
N GLY A 647 -19.61 14.90 -7.52
CA GLY A 647 -20.33 14.60 -8.76
C GLY A 647 -19.44 14.47 -9.99
N LEU A 648 -18.63 15.50 -10.30
CA LEU A 648 -17.77 15.51 -11.49
C LEU A 648 -16.59 14.53 -11.38
N TYR A 649 -15.96 14.42 -10.20
CA TYR A 649 -14.95 13.38 -9.93
C TYR A 649 -15.52 11.99 -10.26
N MET A 650 -16.71 11.68 -9.75
CA MET A 650 -17.34 10.38 -10.01
C MET A 650 -17.78 10.20 -11.45
N SER A 651 -18.24 11.27 -12.12
CA SER A 651 -18.53 11.20 -13.54
C SER A 651 -17.30 10.81 -14.34
N LYS A 652 -16.13 11.36 -14.00
CA LYS A 652 -14.86 11.03 -14.63
C LYS A 652 -14.46 9.57 -14.35
N GLU A 653 -14.54 9.13 -13.11
CA GLU A 653 -14.25 7.74 -12.71
C GLU A 653 -15.13 6.73 -13.45
N ILE A 654 -16.43 6.99 -13.56
CA ILE A 654 -17.38 6.13 -14.29
C ILE A 654 -16.98 6.03 -15.77
N ILE A 655 -16.77 7.17 -16.44
CA ILE A 655 -16.46 7.19 -17.86
C ILE A 655 -15.10 6.53 -18.12
N GLU A 656 -14.05 6.91 -17.39
CA GLU A 656 -12.68 6.47 -17.66
C GLU A 656 -12.40 5.06 -17.16
N LYS A 657 -12.78 4.72 -15.92
CA LYS A 657 -12.45 3.41 -15.32
C LYS A 657 -13.48 2.33 -15.59
N HIS A 658 -14.77 2.67 -15.67
CA HIS A 658 -15.82 1.65 -15.82
C HIS A 658 -16.19 1.40 -17.28
N MET A 659 -16.18 2.46 -18.11
CA MET A 659 -16.63 2.42 -19.50
C MET A 659 -15.51 2.53 -20.53
N ASN A 660 -14.26 2.66 -20.10
CA ASN A 660 -13.09 2.80 -20.99
C ASN A 660 -13.24 3.99 -21.97
N GLY A 661 -13.94 5.04 -21.53
CA GLY A 661 -14.15 6.28 -22.27
C GLY A 661 -13.26 7.41 -21.77
N ILE A 662 -13.58 8.63 -22.17
CA ILE A 662 -12.89 9.84 -21.75
C ILE A 662 -13.91 10.94 -21.43
N LEU A 663 -13.72 11.66 -20.32
CA LEU A 663 -14.52 12.84 -19.97
C LEU A 663 -13.62 14.08 -19.92
N LYS A 664 -13.91 15.06 -20.78
CA LYS A 664 -13.20 16.35 -20.83
C LYS A 664 -14.17 17.52 -20.63
N VAL A 665 -13.59 18.67 -20.33
CA VAL A 665 -14.32 19.93 -20.25
C VAL A 665 -13.53 21.02 -20.98
N GLU A 666 -14.23 21.92 -21.66
CA GLU A 666 -13.65 23.13 -22.22
C GLU A 666 -14.70 24.25 -22.30
N ASN A 667 -14.26 25.50 -22.29
CA ASN A 667 -15.19 26.61 -22.49
C ASN A 667 -15.41 26.85 -23.98
N ARG A 668 -16.68 26.84 -24.42
CA ARG A 668 -17.06 27.15 -25.81
C ARG A 668 -17.99 28.36 -25.86
N THR A 669 -17.99 29.06 -27.00
CA THR A 669 -18.91 30.17 -27.26
C THR A 669 -20.10 29.67 -28.05
N LEU A 670 -21.31 29.92 -27.52
CA LEU A 670 -22.57 29.73 -28.21
C LEU A 670 -22.94 31.04 -28.91
N ILE A 671 -23.29 30.96 -30.19
CA ILE A 671 -23.74 32.10 -30.99
C ILE A 671 -25.20 31.84 -31.35
N GLU A 672 -26.12 32.59 -30.75
CA GLU A 672 -27.53 32.53 -31.11
C GLU A 672 -28.10 33.94 -31.24
N LYS A 673 -28.66 34.25 -32.43
CA LYS A 673 -29.34 35.52 -32.75
C LYS A 673 -28.55 36.77 -32.31
N ASP A 674 -27.30 36.88 -32.74
CA ASP A 674 -26.35 37.98 -32.46
C ASP A 674 -25.87 38.15 -31.00
N ASN A 675 -26.31 37.28 -30.07
CA ASN A 675 -25.75 37.22 -28.72
C ASN A 675 -24.64 36.15 -28.64
N LYS A 676 -23.42 36.58 -28.32
CA LYS A 676 -22.30 35.68 -27.99
C LYS A 676 -22.29 35.43 -26.50
N GLN A 677 -22.49 34.18 -26.10
CA GLN A 677 -22.41 33.77 -24.70
C GLN A 677 -21.44 32.60 -24.57
N GLN A 678 -20.56 32.66 -23.58
CA GLN A 678 -19.65 31.56 -23.26
C GLN A 678 -20.35 30.57 -22.34
N GLY A 679 -19.98 29.30 -22.41
CA GLY A 679 -20.47 28.27 -21.52
C GLY A 679 -19.51 27.09 -21.42
N ALA A 680 -19.81 26.16 -20.51
CA ALA A 680 -18.99 24.97 -20.31
C ALA A 680 -19.46 23.85 -21.23
N CYS A 681 -18.53 23.25 -21.99
CA CYS A 681 -18.76 22.09 -22.82
C CYS A 681 -18.14 20.86 -22.16
N PHE A 682 -18.97 19.94 -21.69
CA PHE A 682 -18.53 18.62 -21.26
C PHE A 682 -18.57 17.65 -22.43
N ILE A 683 -17.45 17.00 -22.72
CA ILE A 683 -17.27 16.10 -23.85
C ILE A 683 -17.04 14.70 -23.30
N ILE A 684 -17.97 13.79 -23.59
CA ILE A 684 -17.90 12.38 -23.23
C ILE A 684 -17.59 11.59 -24.50
N SER A 685 -16.53 10.78 -24.47
CA SER A 685 -16.17 9.87 -25.56
C SER A 685 -16.33 8.43 -25.07
N LEU A 686 -17.14 7.63 -25.75
CA LEU A 686 -17.41 6.22 -25.40
C LEU A 686 -17.08 5.29 -26.58
N PRO A 687 -16.48 4.11 -26.35
CA PRO A 687 -16.26 3.12 -27.41
C PRO A 687 -17.57 2.73 -28.11
N LYS A 688 -17.56 2.76 -29.45
CA LYS A 688 -18.70 2.28 -30.25
C LYS A 688 -18.64 0.76 -30.42
N ILE A 689 -19.81 0.13 -30.59
CA ILE A 689 -19.95 -1.29 -30.94
C ILE A 689 -20.17 -1.44 -32.44
#